data_AF-A0A7C4UQ28-F1
#
_entry.id   AF-A0A7C4UQ28-F1
#
_cell.length_a   1.000
_cell.length_b   1.000
_cell.length_c   1.000
_cell.angle_alpha   90.00
_cell.angle_beta   90.00
_cell.angle_gamma   90.00
#
_symmetry.space_group_name_H-M   'P 1'
#
loop_
_entity.id
_entity.type
_entity.pdbx_description
1 polymer ?
#
loop_
_entity_poly.entity_id
_entity_poly.type
_entity_poly.pdbx_seq_one_letter_code
_entity_poly.pdbx_strand_id
1 'polypeptide(L)'
;MRAIWPTSFLFLTTLAFAAEPRQTEVAIDGEQFRINGKLTYAGRTWNGKKIEGLLFNSRMVQAIFDDLNPDTAANWQYPDTGKWDADRNTRDFIAAMPEWRRHGLLAFTLNLQGGNPRGYGADQPWHNSAFTPEGELRPEYMKRLESILDRADDLGMVAILGIFYFGQDQRLKDEAAVVRALDRAVDWIVAKGYRNVMIEVNNECNVRYDHEILKPDRVHELIQRVQERTQGRQRLLVGTSYGGGTIPKPNVVRASDFLLLHGNGVKEPKRIAEMVRQTRQVDGYRPMPILFNEDDHFDFDKPENNFVAAVNEYASWGYFDYRMKDEGFHEGYQSVPVDWRVSSARKRGFFSLLKEIVYGVESTPKKDWEIRRPEDVGLDGEQLQRLRELVGGSGCIVRHGFMAYSWGEISEAADLASAAKPIISTLLLFAIQEKKLKSIDDRVSDVEPGLRDLNEGKDAAITWRHLASQTSGYGLTDAPGKAFAYNDFALALYFQALMERVFRDDPTYVLTTRLGKTVSFADGPAWNALGPDRPGRLSMSLRDFARFGLLWLREGRWGSRQVLDEYLARLAQNSPVPADMPLSEGKDAAMLPGQKSMGGGKTITKVGPGFYSFNWWLNGRDVHGRRLFRDLPADAFAASGHGGEKMLLIVPSRDVLVVWRTREVRDFDASAADPNTKCNRAARLLMAAMQR
;
A
#
# COMPACT_ATOMS: atom_id res chain seq x y z
N MET A 1 -23.10 -50.81 50.37
CA MET A 1 -21.92 -49.91 50.26
C MET A 1 -21.96 -49.25 48.90
N ARG A 2 -22.22 -47.94 48.87
CA ARG A 2 -22.32 -47.12 47.65
C ARG A 2 -20.92 -46.64 47.26
N ALA A 3 -20.47 -46.92 46.05
CA ALA A 3 -19.22 -46.40 45.51
C ALA A 3 -19.50 -45.06 44.80
N ILE A 4 -18.84 -44.00 45.26
CA ILE A 4 -18.92 -42.64 44.73
C ILE A 4 -17.76 -42.48 43.73
N TRP A 5 -18.07 -42.08 42.50
CA TRP A 5 -17.08 -41.66 41.50
C TRP A 5 -16.85 -40.14 41.64
N PRO A 6 -15.60 -39.64 41.59
CA PRO A 6 -15.36 -38.20 41.59
C PRO A 6 -15.48 -37.65 40.16
N THR A 7 -16.42 -36.74 39.96
CA THR A 7 -16.51 -35.87 38.78
C THR A 7 -15.38 -34.85 38.77
N SER A 8 -14.44 -34.96 37.84
CA SER A 8 -13.47 -33.91 37.53
C SER A 8 -14.16 -32.80 36.74
N PHE A 9 -14.29 -31.62 37.35
CA PHE A 9 -14.66 -30.39 36.64
C PHE A 9 -13.46 -29.90 35.83
N LEU A 10 -13.57 -29.96 34.50
CA LEU A 10 -12.63 -29.33 33.58
C LEU A 10 -12.94 -27.81 33.56
N PHE A 11 -12.08 -27.00 34.17
CA PHE A 11 -12.10 -25.55 33.96
C PHE A 11 -11.60 -25.27 32.53
N LEU A 12 -12.53 -25.03 31.60
CA LEU A 12 -12.20 -24.37 30.33
C LEU A 12 -11.90 -22.91 30.63
N THR A 13 -10.62 -22.58 30.82
CA THR A 13 -10.13 -21.20 30.70
C THR A 13 -10.22 -20.80 29.24
N THR A 14 -11.28 -20.07 28.89
CA THR A 14 -11.33 -19.31 27.65
C THR A 14 -10.21 -18.27 27.70
N LEU A 15 -9.10 -18.57 27.01
CA LEU A 15 -8.10 -17.57 26.67
C LEU A 15 -8.80 -16.53 25.78
N ALA A 16 -9.24 -15.43 26.38
CA ALA A 16 -9.62 -14.25 25.63
C ALA A 16 -8.36 -13.76 24.92
N PHE A 17 -8.28 -13.95 23.60
CA PHE A 17 -7.31 -13.26 22.78
C PHE A 17 -7.51 -11.75 23.00
N ALA A 18 -6.58 -11.12 23.71
CA ALA A 18 -6.54 -9.67 23.79
C ALA A 18 -6.38 -9.15 22.35
N ALA A 19 -7.29 -8.26 21.91
CA ALA A 19 -7.13 -7.59 20.63
C ALA A 19 -5.75 -6.90 20.61
N GLU A 20 -5.03 -7.01 19.49
CA GLU A 20 -3.74 -6.31 19.36
C GLU A 20 -3.95 -4.81 19.59
N PRO A 21 -3.02 -4.15 20.32
CA PRO A 21 -3.14 -2.72 20.57
C PRO A 21 -3.12 -1.94 19.25
N ARG A 22 -4.12 -1.08 19.06
CA ARG A 22 -4.22 -0.20 17.87
C ARG A 22 -3.02 0.73 17.82
N GLN A 23 -2.46 0.91 16.63
CA GLN A 23 -1.18 1.60 16.43
C GLN A 23 -1.34 3.04 15.94
N THR A 24 -2.50 3.36 15.37
CA THR A 24 -2.75 4.62 14.68
C THR A 24 -3.75 5.48 15.44
N GLU A 25 -3.35 6.69 15.78
CA GLU A 25 -4.15 7.70 16.47
C GLU A 25 -4.17 9.01 15.68
N VAL A 26 -5.37 9.50 15.36
CA VAL A 26 -5.58 10.83 14.78
C VAL A 26 -5.86 11.85 15.88
N ALA A 27 -5.22 13.01 15.79
CA ALA A 27 -5.43 14.13 16.70
C ALA A 27 -5.39 15.46 15.94
N ILE A 28 -5.86 16.52 16.60
CA ILE A 28 -5.82 17.88 16.08
C ILE A 28 -5.04 18.77 17.05
N ASP A 29 -4.20 19.64 16.51
CA ASP A 29 -3.49 20.69 17.23
C ASP A 29 -3.64 22.01 16.46
N GLY A 30 -4.49 22.90 16.99
CA GLY A 30 -4.91 24.11 16.26
C GLY A 30 -5.55 23.76 14.92
N GLU A 31 -5.01 24.31 13.83
CA GLU A 31 -5.49 24.04 12.45
C GLU A 31 -4.88 22.77 11.82
N GLN A 32 -4.11 21.97 12.57
CA GLN A 32 -3.27 20.91 12.02
C GLN A 32 -3.71 19.52 12.49
N PHE A 33 -3.71 18.56 11.57
CA PHE A 33 -3.85 17.15 11.88
C PHE A 33 -2.53 16.51 12.30
N ARG A 34 -2.63 15.56 13.22
CA ARG A 34 -1.54 14.68 13.64
C ARG A 34 -1.95 13.22 13.48
N ILE A 35 -0.99 12.39 13.07
CA ILE A 35 -1.09 10.93 13.14
C ILE A 35 0.07 10.44 14.01
N ASN A 36 -0.25 9.69 15.06
CA ASN A 36 0.73 9.14 16.02
C ASN A 36 1.64 10.21 16.63
N GLY A 37 1.02 11.33 17.03
CA GLY A 37 1.70 12.49 17.61
C GLY A 37 2.50 13.34 16.63
N LYS A 38 2.67 12.91 15.37
CA LYS A 38 3.40 13.66 14.34
C LYS A 38 2.45 14.42 13.44
N LEU A 39 2.83 15.63 13.02
CA LEU A 39 2.07 16.36 12.01
C LEU A 39 1.96 15.52 10.73
N THR A 40 0.77 15.50 10.13
CA THR A 40 0.63 14.95 8.78
C THR A 40 1.54 15.74 7.83
N TYR A 41 2.19 15.06 6.88
CA TYR A 41 3.13 15.70 5.94
C TYR A 41 4.20 16.60 6.63
N ALA A 42 4.71 16.21 7.80
CA ALA A 42 5.66 16.99 8.60
C ALA A 42 6.80 17.61 7.77
N GLY A 43 7.06 18.90 7.99
CA GLY A 43 8.14 19.65 7.32
C GLY A 43 7.96 19.87 5.82
N ARG A 44 6.82 19.50 5.22
CA ARG A 44 6.59 19.64 3.78
C ARG A 44 5.97 20.99 3.42
N THR A 45 6.47 21.53 2.32
CA THR A 45 5.89 22.66 1.59
C THR A 45 5.76 22.29 0.12
N TRP A 46 4.80 22.91 -0.57
CA TRP A 46 4.60 22.79 -2.02
C TRP A 46 4.36 24.18 -2.60
N ASN A 47 5.15 24.57 -3.61
CA ASN A 47 5.12 25.92 -4.20
C ASN A 47 5.20 27.07 -3.16
N GLY A 48 6.02 26.88 -2.12
CA GLY A 48 6.17 27.83 -1.02
C GLY A 48 4.99 27.87 -0.03
N LYS A 49 3.97 27.04 -0.23
CA LYS A 49 2.83 26.88 0.68
C LYS A 49 3.08 25.76 1.67
N LYS A 50 2.73 25.98 2.93
CA LYS A 50 2.77 24.97 3.99
C LYS A 50 1.72 23.89 3.69
N ILE A 51 2.12 22.62 3.69
CA ILE A 51 1.17 21.48 3.59
C ILE A 51 1.22 20.55 4.80
N GLU A 52 2.25 20.66 5.63
CA GLU A 52 2.28 19.96 6.92
C GLU A 52 1.02 20.30 7.74
N GLY A 53 0.40 19.31 8.38
CA GLY A 53 -0.85 19.44 9.12
C GLY A 53 -2.12 19.32 8.28
N LEU A 54 -2.05 19.27 6.94
CA LEU A 54 -3.22 18.97 6.09
C LEU A 54 -3.53 17.47 6.07
N LEU A 55 -4.76 17.07 5.76
CA LEU A 55 -5.21 15.68 5.68
C LEU A 55 -5.98 15.45 4.38
N PHE A 56 -5.26 15.11 3.30
CA PHE A 56 -5.90 14.87 2.01
C PHE A 56 -6.70 13.56 2.03
N ASN A 57 -7.90 13.60 1.46
CA ASN A 57 -8.84 12.48 1.47
C ASN A 57 -9.29 12.06 0.06
N SER A 58 -9.94 10.90 -0.03
CA SER A 58 -10.86 10.61 -1.12
C SER A 58 -12.16 10.04 -0.56
N ARG A 59 -13.30 10.49 -1.13
CA ARG A 59 -14.61 9.99 -0.78
C ARG A 59 -14.85 8.63 -1.43
N MET A 60 -14.96 7.60 -0.59
CA MET A 60 -15.08 6.20 -1.01
C MET A 60 -16.16 5.48 -0.20
N VAL A 61 -17.33 6.10 -0.11
CA VAL A 61 -18.38 5.72 0.88
C VAL A 61 -19.01 4.35 0.69
N GLN A 62 -18.74 3.70 -0.45
CA GLN A 62 -19.32 2.41 -0.81
C GLN A 62 -18.44 1.20 -0.48
N ALA A 63 -17.36 1.36 0.28
CA ALA A 63 -16.44 0.26 0.59
C ALA A 63 -17.09 -0.92 1.36
N ILE A 64 -18.15 -0.64 2.14
CA ILE A 64 -18.96 -1.66 2.84
C ILE A 64 -20.36 -1.84 2.25
N PHE A 65 -20.59 -1.30 1.03
CA PHE A 65 -21.90 -1.29 0.35
C PHE A 65 -22.51 -2.69 0.32
N ASP A 66 -23.81 -2.73 0.54
CA ASP A 66 -24.64 -3.89 0.26
C ASP A 66 -26.07 -3.40 0.03
N ASP A 67 -26.76 -3.95 -0.96
CA ASP A 67 -28.13 -3.54 -1.25
C ASP A 67 -29.10 -4.59 -0.72
N LEU A 68 -29.77 -4.26 0.38
CA LEU A 68 -30.76 -5.11 1.03
C LEU A 68 -32.12 -5.08 0.31
N ASN A 69 -32.30 -4.26 -0.72
CA ASN A 69 -33.50 -4.26 -1.52
C ASN A 69 -33.41 -5.36 -2.61
N PRO A 70 -34.25 -6.41 -2.55
CA PRO A 70 -34.21 -7.50 -3.54
C PRO A 70 -34.51 -7.04 -4.97
N ASP A 71 -35.26 -5.95 -5.14
CA ASP A 71 -35.64 -5.43 -6.46
C ASP A 71 -34.48 -4.71 -7.16
N THR A 72 -33.48 -4.24 -6.39
CA THR A 72 -32.36 -3.44 -6.93
C THR A 72 -30.99 -4.08 -6.74
N ALA A 73 -30.86 -5.09 -5.87
CA ALA A 73 -29.59 -5.76 -5.58
C ALA A 73 -28.88 -6.32 -6.84
N ALA A 74 -29.67 -6.78 -7.82
CA ALA A 74 -29.14 -7.31 -9.07
C ALA A 74 -28.48 -6.25 -9.98
N ASN A 75 -28.63 -4.95 -9.70
CA ASN A 75 -28.07 -3.88 -10.52
C ASN A 75 -26.55 -3.72 -10.35
N TRP A 76 -25.96 -4.34 -9.33
CA TRP A 76 -24.59 -4.08 -8.88
C TRP A 76 -23.60 -5.16 -9.33
N GLN A 77 -23.98 -6.01 -10.28
CA GLN A 77 -23.17 -7.16 -10.71
C GLN A 77 -21.81 -6.74 -11.26
N TYR A 78 -20.76 -7.46 -10.85
CA TYR A 78 -19.44 -7.31 -11.47
C TYR A 78 -19.45 -7.81 -12.93
N PRO A 79 -18.79 -7.11 -13.87
CA PRO A 79 -18.79 -7.52 -15.28
C PRO A 79 -18.19 -8.91 -15.57
N ASP A 80 -17.26 -9.37 -14.74
CA ASP A 80 -16.54 -10.64 -14.92
C ASP A 80 -17.28 -11.84 -14.33
N THR A 81 -18.02 -11.67 -13.23
CA THR A 81 -18.76 -12.75 -12.57
C THR A 81 -20.25 -12.74 -12.86
N GLY A 82 -20.80 -11.61 -13.34
CA GLY A 82 -22.24 -11.41 -13.48
C GLY A 82 -22.98 -11.45 -12.14
N LYS A 83 -22.30 -11.22 -11.01
CA LYS A 83 -22.89 -11.28 -9.65
C LYS A 83 -22.35 -10.16 -8.77
N TRP A 84 -23.19 -9.62 -7.89
CA TRP A 84 -22.75 -8.75 -6.80
C TRP A 84 -22.13 -9.60 -5.68
N ASP A 85 -21.03 -9.11 -5.10
CA ASP A 85 -20.36 -9.71 -3.95
C ASP A 85 -19.82 -8.57 -3.06
N ALA A 86 -20.50 -8.32 -1.94
CA ALA A 86 -20.13 -7.27 -0.99
C ALA A 86 -18.78 -7.53 -0.33
N ASP A 87 -18.43 -8.80 -0.08
CA ASP A 87 -17.15 -9.14 0.53
C ASP A 87 -16.01 -8.99 -0.48
N ARG A 88 -16.24 -9.25 -1.78
CA ARG A 88 -15.29 -8.91 -2.84
C ARG A 88 -15.04 -7.41 -2.88
N ASN A 89 -16.10 -6.60 -2.86
CA ASN A 89 -15.97 -5.15 -2.87
C ASN A 89 -15.06 -4.65 -1.73
N THR A 90 -15.28 -5.16 -0.51
CA THR A 90 -14.43 -4.83 0.64
C THR A 90 -13.00 -5.37 0.51
N ARG A 91 -12.81 -6.60 0.03
CA ARG A 91 -11.45 -7.16 -0.19
C ARG A 91 -10.66 -6.35 -1.21
N ASP A 92 -11.30 -5.97 -2.32
CA ASP A 92 -10.69 -5.19 -3.39
C ASP A 92 -10.34 -3.77 -2.90
N PHE A 93 -11.20 -3.17 -2.05
CA PHE A 93 -10.91 -1.90 -1.36
C PHE A 93 -9.65 -2.00 -0.50
N ILE A 94 -9.58 -3.01 0.38
CA ILE A 94 -8.44 -3.28 1.28
C ILE A 94 -7.14 -3.50 0.49
N ALA A 95 -7.24 -4.19 -0.66
CA ALA A 95 -6.10 -4.46 -1.53
C ALA A 95 -5.54 -3.19 -2.21
N ALA A 96 -6.38 -2.18 -2.45
CA ALA A 96 -5.98 -0.93 -3.09
C ALA A 96 -5.38 0.11 -2.12
N MET A 97 -5.73 0.05 -0.83
CA MET A 97 -5.25 1.02 0.19
C MET A 97 -3.74 1.31 0.20
N PRO A 98 -2.84 0.31 0.06
CA PRO A 98 -1.39 0.55 0.05
C PRO A 98 -0.94 1.45 -1.11
N GLU A 99 -1.60 1.32 -2.26
CA GLU A 99 -1.30 2.14 -3.43
C GLU A 99 -1.67 3.60 -3.16
N TRP A 100 -2.87 3.86 -2.64
CA TRP A 100 -3.30 5.23 -2.29
C TRP A 100 -2.36 5.86 -1.26
N ARG A 101 -1.98 5.09 -0.24
CA ARG A 101 -1.06 5.52 0.81
C ARG A 101 0.31 5.94 0.27
N ARG A 102 0.82 5.21 -0.74
CA ARG A 102 2.09 5.48 -1.42
C ARG A 102 2.03 6.74 -2.29
N HIS A 103 0.86 7.10 -2.81
CA HIS A 103 0.64 8.38 -3.49
C HIS A 103 0.52 9.57 -2.53
N GLY A 104 0.54 9.33 -1.22
CA GLY A 104 0.46 10.38 -0.20
C GLY A 104 -0.95 10.57 0.38
N LEU A 105 -1.92 9.73 0.04
CA LEU A 105 -3.24 9.79 0.64
C LEU A 105 -3.20 9.28 2.08
N LEU A 106 -3.66 10.09 3.04
CA LEU A 106 -3.66 9.74 4.47
C LEU A 106 -5.06 9.46 5.02
N ALA A 107 -6.11 9.90 4.34
CA ALA A 107 -7.48 9.66 4.75
C ALA A 107 -8.39 9.17 3.61
N PHE A 108 -9.50 8.55 3.97
CA PHE A 108 -10.61 8.24 3.07
C PHE A 108 -11.93 8.37 3.83
N THR A 109 -13.01 8.68 3.10
CA THR A 109 -14.35 8.79 3.67
C THR A 109 -15.15 7.52 3.37
N LEU A 110 -15.76 6.93 4.40
CA LEU A 110 -16.53 5.69 4.36
C LEU A 110 -17.84 5.88 5.12
N ASN A 111 -18.96 5.27 4.72
CA ASN A 111 -20.23 5.47 5.43
C ASN A 111 -20.90 4.19 5.94
N LEU A 112 -21.60 4.29 7.07
CA LEU A 112 -22.51 3.28 7.61
C LEU A 112 -23.88 3.28 6.91
N GLN A 113 -24.41 4.46 6.59
CA GLN A 113 -25.44 4.63 5.57
C GLN A 113 -24.78 5.10 4.29
N GLY A 114 -24.67 4.21 3.30
CA GLY A 114 -23.87 4.53 2.12
C GLY A 114 -24.54 5.55 1.20
N GLY A 115 -23.69 6.22 0.42
CA GLY A 115 -24.12 7.27 -0.51
C GLY A 115 -24.89 6.74 -1.71
N ASN A 116 -25.13 7.59 -2.70
CA ASN A 116 -25.72 7.18 -3.97
C ASN A 116 -24.71 6.33 -4.80
N PRO A 117 -24.94 5.01 -5.02
CA PRO A 117 -24.05 4.12 -5.76
C PRO A 117 -24.06 4.37 -7.28
N ARG A 118 -24.81 5.36 -7.77
CA ARG A 118 -24.79 5.83 -9.16
C ARG A 118 -24.02 7.16 -9.31
N GLY A 119 -23.53 7.77 -8.23
CA GLY A 119 -22.93 9.10 -8.26
C GLY A 119 -23.92 10.16 -7.83
N TYR A 120 -24.75 10.61 -8.77
CA TYR A 120 -25.86 11.53 -8.55
C TYR A 120 -27.17 10.90 -9.01
N GLY A 121 -28.27 11.24 -8.33
CA GLY A 121 -29.61 10.75 -8.68
C GLY A 121 -30.65 11.13 -7.64
N ALA A 122 -31.86 11.45 -8.10
CA ALA A 122 -32.96 11.85 -7.24
C ALA A 122 -33.69 10.65 -6.61
N ASP A 123 -33.80 9.54 -7.35
CA ASP A 123 -34.34 8.28 -6.86
C ASP A 123 -33.25 7.47 -6.14
N GLN A 124 -33.56 6.99 -4.93
CA GLN A 124 -32.68 6.10 -4.15
C GLN A 124 -33.44 4.85 -3.67
N PRO A 125 -33.89 3.96 -4.59
CA PRO A 125 -34.70 2.80 -4.23
C PRO A 125 -33.95 1.70 -3.46
N TRP A 126 -32.62 1.64 -3.56
CA TRP A 126 -31.80 0.66 -2.84
C TRP A 126 -31.87 0.85 -1.32
N HIS A 127 -31.54 -0.21 -0.59
CA HIS A 127 -31.46 -0.20 0.87
C HIS A 127 -30.03 -0.52 1.29
N ASN A 128 -29.23 0.52 1.50
CA ASN A 128 -27.82 0.42 1.87
C ASN A 128 -27.58 1.06 3.24
N SER A 129 -27.83 0.30 4.30
CA SER A 129 -27.68 0.79 5.67
C SER A 129 -27.16 -0.30 6.60
N ALA A 130 -26.10 0.03 7.33
CA ALA A 130 -25.58 -0.77 8.44
C ALA A 130 -26.51 -0.79 9.66
N PHE A 131 -27.66 -0.11 9.62
CA PHE A 131 -28.61 -0.03 10.73
C PHE A 131 -29.89 -0.83 10.43
N THR A 132 -30.49 -1.38 11.48
CA THR A 132 -31.91 -1.79 11.47
C THR A 132 -32.82 -0.57 11.64
N PRO A 133 -34.14 -0.69 11.38
CA PRO A 133 -35.07 0.42 11.61
C PRO A 133 -35.08 0.98 13.03
N GLU A 134 -34.71 0.16 14.01
CA GLU A 134 -34.62 0.51 15.43
C GLU A 134 -33.30 1.20 15.80
N GLY A 135 -32.32 1.23 14.89
CA GLY A 135 -30.99 1.78 15.10
C GLY A 135 -29.96 0.80 15.64
N GLU A 136 -30.17 -0.52 15.51
CA GLU A 136 -29.16 -1.52 15.88
C GLU A 136 -28.18 -1.79 14.72
N LEU A 137 -26.94 -2.17 15.05
CA LEU A 137 -25.91 -2.45 14.05
C LEU A 137 -26.08 -3.82 13.39
N ARG A 138 -25.94 -3.86 12.06
CA ARG A 138 -25.94 -5.11 11.29
C ARG A 138 -24.55 -5.76 11.32
N PRO A 139 -24.41 -7.01 11.81
CA PRO A 139 -23.10 -7.65 11.95
C PRO A 139 -22.28 -7.72 10.66
N GLU A 140 -22.91 -7.98 9.51
CA GLU A 140 -22.21 -8.12 8.22
C GLU A 140 -21.53 -6.82 7.77
N TYR A 141 -22.19 -5.67 7.94
CA TYR A 141 -21.58 -4.36 7.66
C TYR A 141 -20.44 -4.07 8.63
N MET A 142 -20.62 -4.39 9.91
CA MET A 142 -19.60 -4.13 10.93
C MET A 142 -18.36 -5.01 10.75
N LYS A 143 -18.51 -6.24 10.26
CA LYS A 143 -17.39 -7.13 9.90
C LYS A 143 -16.56 -6.55 8.75
N ARG A 144 -17.24 -6.03 7.71
CA ARG A 144 -16.57 -5.35 6.59
C ARG A 144 -15.87 -4.07 7.03
N LEU A 145 -16.53 -3.26 7.88
CA LEU A 145 -15.93 -2.07 8.48
C LEU A 145 -14.69 -2.41 9.31
N GLU A 146 -14.78 -3.41 10.19
CA GLU A 146 -13.66 -3.88 11.02
C GLU A 146 -12.44 -4.22 10.17
N SER A 147 -12.63 -4.97 9.08
CA SER A 147 -11.55 -5.35 8.17
C SER A 147 -10.87 -4.14 7.50
N ILE A 148 -11.65 -3.10 7.17
CA ILE A 148 -11.12 -1.86 6.58
C ILE A 148 -10.38 -1.03 7.63
N LEU A 149 -10.95 -0.87 8.83
CA LEU A 149 -10.33 -0.09 9.90
C LEU A 149 -9.05 -0.73 10.42
N ASP A 150 -9.00 -2.07 10.50
CA ASP A 150 -7.78 -2.82 10.79
C ASP A 150 -6.69 -2.55 9.75
N ARG A 151 -7.05 -2.58 8.46
CA ARG A 151 -6.10 -2.25 7.39
C ARG A 151 -5.64 -0.79 7.43
N ALA A 152 -6.55 0.13 7.76
CA ALA A 152 -6.21 1.54 7.92
C ALA A 152 -5.23 1.76 9.08
N ASP A 153 -5.43 1.05 10.20
CA ASP A 153 -4.54 1.09 11.36
C ASP A 153 -3.13 0.61 11.01
N ASP A 154 -3.03 -0.52 10.29
CA ASP A 154 -1.77 -1.07 9.76
C ASP A 154 -1.00 -0.10 8.86
N LEU A 155 -1.72 0.73 8.09
CA LEU A 155 -1.14 1.65 7.10
C LEU A 155 -0.91 3.07 7.65
N GLY A 156 -1.34 3.34 8.88
CA GLY A 156 -1.32 4.70 9.43
C GLY A 156 -2.24 5.65 8.67
N MET A 157 -3.43 5.18 8.29
CA MET A 157 -4.47 5.95 7.59
C MET A 157 -5.66 6.25 8.49
N VAL A 158 -6.34 7.35 8.21
CA VAL A 158 -7.51 7.84 8.95
C VAL A 158 -8.79 7.55 8.16
N ALA A 159 -9.80 6.98 8.82
CA ALA A 159 -11.14 6.85 8.25
C ALA A 159 -12.02 8.02 8.72
N ILE A 160 -12.57 8.79 7.78
CA ILE A 160 -13.66 9.73 8.05
C ILE A 160 -14.95 8.94 7.89
N LEU A 161 -15.55 8.54 9.01
CA LEU A 161 -16.71 7.66 9.05
C LEU A 161 -18.01 8.48 9.09
N GLY A 162 -18.72 8.49 7.97
CA GLY A 162 -20.07 9.03 7.86
C GLY A 162 -21.11 8.10 8.50
N ILE A 163 -21.93 8.61 9.41
CA ILE A 163 -22.95 7.80 10.09
C ILE A 163 -24.25 7.76 9.28
N PHE A 164 -24.82 8.93 8.98
CA PHE A 164 -26.10 9.03 8.27
C PHE A 164 -25.97 9.66 6.88
N TYR A 165 -26.86 9.24 5.97
CA TYR A 165 -26.90 9.73 4.60
C TYR A 165 -28.35 9.96 4.17
N PHE A 166 -28.59 11.09 3.50
CA PHE A 166 -29.91 11.44 2.98
C PHE A 166 -30.39 10.41 1.95
N GLY A 167 -31.63 9.96 2.08
CA GLY A 167 -32.15 8.88 1.22
C GLY A 167 -31.79 7.48 1.70
N GLN A 168 -31.09 7.36 2.84
CA GLN A 168 -31.08 6.15 3.67
C GLN A 168 -31.61 6.40 5.09
N ASP A 169 -31.71 7.65 5.55
CA ASP A 169 -32.19 8.02 6.89
C ASP A 169 -33.67 7.65 7.14
N GLN A 170 -34.49 7.62 6.09
CA GLN A 170 -35.88 7.14 6.12
C GLN A 170 -36.02 5.67 6.54
N ARG A 171 -34.92 4.91 6.52
CA ARG A 171 -34.90 3.52 6.99
C ARG A 171 -34.95 3.44 8.51
N LEU A 172 -34.57 4.52 9.22
CA LEU A 172 -34.69 4.64 10.67
C LEU A 172 -36.09 5.10 11.04
N LYS A 173 -36.70 4.44 12.01
CA LYS A 173 -38.11 4.59 12.36
C LYS A 173 -38.47 5.99 12.89
N ASP A 174 -37.62 6.54 13.74
CA ASP A 174 -37.87 7.78 14.49
C ASP A 174 -36.54 8.39 14.98
N GLU A 175 -36.62 9.60 15.56
CA GLU A 175 -35.46 10.29 16.15
C GLU A 175 -34.75 9.45 17.21
N ALA A 176 -35.48 8.63 17.99
CA ALA A 176 -34.86 7.76 18.98
C ALA A 176 -34.04 6.64 18.33
N ALA A 177 -34.44 6.14 17.15
CA ALA A 177 -33.64 5.21 16.35
C ALA A 177 -32.38 5.88 15.78
N VAL A 178 -32.47 7.14 15.34
CA VAL A 178 -31.29 7.93 14.92
C VAL A 178 -30.29 8.06 16.07
N VAL A 179 -30.75 8.46 17.25
CA VAL A 179 -29.90 8.61 18.44
C VAL A 179 -29.27 7.26 18.85
N ARG A 180 -30.05 6.17 18.85
CA ARG A 180 -29.53 4.82 19.14
C ARG A 180 -28.49 4.38 18.10
N ALA A 181 -28.74 4.60 16.82
CA ALA A 181 -27.80 4.24 15.75
C ALA A 181 -26.44 4.91 15.93
N LEU A 182 -26.44 6.22 16.21
CA LEU A 182 -25.22 6.97 16.50
C LEU A 182 -24.49 6.42 17.73
N ASP A 183 -25.24 6.20 18.82
CA ASP A 183 -24.71 5.65 20.06
C ASP A 183 -24.05 4.28 19.87
N ARG A 184 -24.71 3.38 19.15
CA ARG A 184 -24.18 2.03 18.89
C ARG A 184 -22.92 2.08 18.05
N ALA A 185 -22.89 2.92 17.01
CA ALA A 185 -21.71 3.09 16.17
C ALA A 185 -20.52 3.62 16.99
N VAL A 186 -20.72 4.67 17.79
CA VAL A 186 -19.68 5.25 18.67
C VAL A 186 -19.19 4.24 19.70
N ASP A 187 -20.11 3.56 20.38
CA ASP A 187 -19.75 2.56 21.40
C ASP A 187 -18.97 1.39 20.78
N TRP A 188 -19.32 0.96 19.57
CA TRP A 188 -18.61 -0.09 18.87
C TRP A 188 -17.17 0.32 18.53
N ILE A 189 -16.96 1.54 18.01
CA ILE A 189 -15.63 2.08 17.68
C ILE A 189 -14.75 2.15 18.93
N VAL A 190 -15.29 2.69 20.03
CA VAL A 190 -14.59 2.83 21.30
C VAL A 190 -14.28 1.45 21.91
N ALA A 191 -15.23 0.50 21.87
CA ALA A 191 -15.04 -0.85 22.40
C ALA A 191 -13.96 -1.64 21.62
N LYS A 192 -13.82 -1.39 20.32
CA LYS A 192 -12.76 -1.97 19.46
C LYS A 192 -11.42 -1.21 19.55
N GLY A 193 -11.39 -0.08 20.25
CA GLY A 193 -10.19 0.72 20.50
C GLY A 193 -9.69 1.55 19.30
N TYR A 194 -10.50 1.78 18.26
CA TYR A 194 -10.04 2.44 17.01
C TYR A 194 -9.78 3.93 17.17
N ARG A 195 -8.51 4.33 17.17
CA ARG A 195 -8.07 5.73 17.35
C ARG A 195 -7.82 6.47 16.05
N ASN A 196 -7.93 5.80 14.92
CA ASN A 196 -7.73 6.34 13.57
C ASN A 196 -9.05 6.68 12.86
N VAL A 197 -10.09 7.03 13.62
CA VAL A 197 -11.44 7.32 13.09
C VAL A 197 -11.87 8.73 13.48
N MET A 198 -12.36 9.48 12.49
CA MET A 198 -13.07 10.75 12.66
C MET A 198 -14.54 10.56 12.29
N ILE A 199 -15.46 11.22 12.98
CA ILE A 199 -16.90 11.06 12.76
C ILE A 199 -17.45 12.23 11.94
N GLU A 200 -18.13 11.92 10.85
CA GLU A 200 -19.09 12.79 10.20
C GLU A 200 -20.49 12.33 10.59
N VAL A 201 -21.23 13.15 11.35
CA VAL A 201 -22.57 12.79 11.83
C VAL A 201 -23.48 12.47 10.66
N ASN A 202 -23.61 13.40 9.71
CA ASN A 202 -24.35 13.13 8.48
C ASN A 202 -23.83 13.95 7.31
N ASN A 203 -23.90 13.34 6.14
CA ASN A 203 -23.46 13.94 4.89
C ASN A 203 -24.40 15.08 4.46
N GLU A 204 -23.90 16.29 4.29
CA GLU A 204 -24.64 17.45 3.80
C GLU A 204 -25.92 17.74 4.59
N CYS A 205 -25.81 18.06 5.89
CA CYS A 205 -26.96 18.19 6.78
C CYS A 205 -28.06 19.18 6.30
N ASN A 206 -27.76 20.09 5.37
CA ASN A 206 -28.70 21.03 4.75
C ASN A 206 -29.41 20.50 3.50
N VAL A 207 -29.34 19.21 3.20
CA VAL A 207 -30.13 18.56 2.13
C VAL A 207 -31.34 17.83 2.70
N ARG A 208 -32.03 17.03 1.87
CA ARG A 208 -33.32 16.41 2.22
C ARG A 208 -33.16 15.23 3.20
N TYR A 209 -33.19 15.53 4.49
CA TYR A 209 -33.37 14.57 5.58
C TYR A 209 -34.83 14.51 6.06
N ASP A 210 -35.28 13.32 6.46
CA ASP A 210 -36.62 13.11 7.03
C ASP A 210 -36.66 13.41 8.53
N HIS A 211 -35.54 13.23 9.23
CA HIS A 211 -35.45 13.48 10.69
C HIS A 211 -34.91 14.88 10.99
N GLU A 212 -35.64 15.66 11.79
CA GLU A 212 -35.25 17.05 12.16
C GLU A 212 -33.90 17.13 12.89
N ILE A 213 -33.57 16.13 13.72
CA ILE A 213 -32.29 16.08 14.44
C ILE A 213 -31.06 16.00 13.51
N LEU A 214 -31.24 15.60 12.24
CA LEU A 214 -30.19 15.54 11.22
C LEU A 214 -30.07 16.83 10.39
N LYS A 215 -30.91 17.83 10.64
CA LYS A 215 -30.94 19.09 9.89
C LYS A 215 -30.10 20.20 10.54
N PRO A 216 -29.76 21.28 9.83
CA PRO A 216 -28.76 22.27 10.27
C PRO A 216 -29.07 22.93 11.62
N ASP A 217 -30.36 23.05 11.98
CA ASP A 217 -30.78 23.70 13.20
C ASP A 217 -30.53 22.84 14.45
N ARG A 218 -30.46 21.50 14.29
CA ARG A 218 -30.37 20.55 15.42
C ARG A 218 -29.19 19.58 15.36
N VAL A 219 -28.54 19.38 14.21
CA VAL A 219 -27.44 18.41 14.04
C VAL A 219 -26.28 18.58 15.04
N HIS A 220 -26.03 19.81 15.48
CA HIS A 220 -25.04 20.11 16.53
C HIS A 220 -25.31 19.39 17.87
N GLU A 221 -26.56 19.04 18.18
CA GLU A 221 -26.93 18.21 19.34
C GLU A 221 -26.28 16.81 19.24
N LEU A 222 -26.22 16.23 18.04
CA LEU A 222 -25.59 14.93 17.81
C LEU A 222 -24.06 15.01 17.87
N ILE A 223 -23.47 16.11 17.42
CA ILE A 223 -22.03 16.37 17.56
C ILE A 223 -21.64 16.40 19.04
N GLN A 224 -22.38 17.18 19.84
CA GLN A 224 -22.18 17.27 21.29
C GLN A 224 -22.39 15.91 21.97
N ARG A 225 -23.38 15.14 21.53
CA ARG A 225 -23.61 13.79 22.04
C ARG A 225 -22.42 12.85 21.83
N VAL A 226 -21.77 12.88 20.66
CA VAL A 226 -20.55 12.09 20.42
C VAL A 226 -19.42 12.52 21.37
N GLN A 227 -19.25 13.83 21.57
CA GLN A 227 -18.23 14.39 22.47
C GLN A 227 -18.46 13.95 23.92
N GLU A 228 -19.68 14.09 24.43
CA GLU A 228 -20.08 13.69 25.78
C GLU A 228 -19.91 12.19 25.99
N ARG A 229 -20.33 11.37 25.02
CA ARG A 229 -20.28 9.90 25.12
C ARG A 229 -18.85 9.35 25.10
N THR A 230 -17.93 10.07 24.47
CA THR A 230 -16.51 9.68 24.38
C THR A 230 -15.62 10.37 25.43
N GLN A 231 -16.19 11.28 26.23
CA GLN A 231 -15.48 11.98 27.31
C GLN A 231 -15.02 11.01 28.40
N GLY A 232 -13.76 11.16 28.84
CA GLY A 232 -13.14 10.28 29.84
C GLY A 232 -12.81 8.87 29.34
N ARG A 233 -13.08 8.58 28.07
CA ARG A 233 -12.66 7.37 27.34
C ARG A 233 -11.74 7.80 26.20
N GLN A 234 -11.79 7.08 25.09
CA GLN A 234 -11.16 7.46 23.84
C GLN A 234 -12.01 8.51 23.12
N ARG A 235 -11.63 9.79 23.24
CA ARG A 235 -12.32 10.91 22.56
C ARG A 235 -12.24 10.72 21.04
N LEU A 236 -13.38 10.72 20.37
CA LEU A 236 -13.46 10.75 18.90
C LEU A 236 -13.59 12.21 18.43
N LEU A 237 -12.90 12.54 17.34
CA LEU A 237 -13.07 13.83 16.67
C LEU A 237 -14.38 13.79 15.88
N VAL A 238 -15.22 14.82 15.98
CA VAL A 238 -16.54 14.82 15.33
C VAL A 238 -16.89 16.16 14.68
N GLY A 239 -17.60 16.07 13.56
CA GLY A 239 -18.22 17.19 12.87
C GLY A 239 -19.37 16.73 11.97
N THR A 240 -19.79 17.60 11.06
CA THR A 240 -20.76 17.31 10.00
C THR A 240 -20.49 18.19 8.79
N SER A 241 -21.03 17.86 7.62
CA SER A 241 -20.85 18.64 6.39
C SER A 241 -22.12 19.37 5.94
N TYR A 242 -21.93 20.32 5.01
CA TYR A 242 -22.99 21.00 4.26
C TYR A 242 -22.76 20.73 2.76
N GLY A 243 -23.83 20.83 1.96
CA GLY A 243 -23.78 20.64 0.52
C GLY A 243 -22.85 21.62 -0.21
N GLY A 244 -22.48 21.23 -1.43
CA GLY A 244 -21.54 21.94 -2.30
C GLY A 244 -21.72 23.46 -2.30
N GLY A 245 -20.62 24.21 -2.12
CA GLY A 245 -20.62 25.67 -2.19
C GLY A 245 -21.19 26.41 -0.96
N THR A 246 -21.60 25.68 0.08
CA THR A 246 -22.29 26.22 1.26
C THR A 246 -21.37 26.40 2.47
N ILE A 247 -21.60 27.45 3.27
CA ILE A 247 -20.85 27.75 4.51
C ILE A 247 -21.67 27.27 5.73
N PRO A 248 -21.05 26.59 6.71
CA PRO A 248 -21.75 26.06 7.87
C PRO A 248 -22.34 27.16 8.78
N LYS A 249 -23.43 26.85 9.49
CA LYS A 249 -24.06 27.77 10.45
C LYS A 249 -23.23 27.87 11.75
N PRO A 250 -23.34 28.99 12.51
CA PRO A 250 -22.60 29.19 13.76
C PRO A 250 -22.74 28.10 14.82
N ASN A 251 -23.92 27.48 14.95
CA ASN A 251 -24.15 26.39 15.91
C ASN A 251 -23.28 25.15 15.59
N VAL A 252 -23.15 24.80 14.30
CA VAL A 252 -22.27 23.71 13.85
C VAL A 252 -20.81 24.10 14.01
N VAL A 253 -20.42 25.32 13.62
CA VAL A 253 -19.04 25.80 13.77
C VAL A 253 -18.57 25.78 15.22
N ARG A 254 -19.44 26.16 16.16
CA ARG A 254 -19.13 26.09 17.59
C ARG A 254 -18.96 24.66 18.10
N ALA A 255 -19.81 23.73 17.66
CA ALA A 255 -19.85 22.37 18.19
C ALA A 255 -18.75 21.46 17.62
N SER A 256 -18.39 21.60 16.34
CA SER A 256 -17.47 20.66 15.67
C SER A 256 -16.03 20.76 16.15
N ASP A 257 -15.28 19.65 16.10
CA ASP A 257 -13.83 19.59 16.33
C ASP A 257 -13.01 20.00 15.09
N PHE A 258 -13.61 19.84 13.89
CA PHE A 258 -13.08 20.22 12.58
C PHE A 258 -14.25 20.55 11.64
N LEU A 259 -14.01 21.26 10.55
CA LEU A 259 -15.05 21.66 9.60
C LEU A 259 -14.94 20.92 8.28
N LEU A 260 -16.04 20.28 7.86
CA LEU A 260 -16.18 19.63 6.56
C LEU A 260 -16.93 20.56 5.60
N LEU A 261 -16.31 20.86 4.47
CA LEU A 261 -16.90 21.62 3.35
C LEU A 261 -17.01 20.74 2.11
N HIS A 262 -17.90 21.08 1.19
CA HIS A 262 -18.07 20.36 -0.08
C HIS A 262 -17.80 21.30 -1.26
N GLY A 263 -16.99 20.85 -2.21
CA GLY A 263 -16.65 21.57 -3.44
C GLY A 263 -17.56 21.24 -4.62
N ASN A 264 -18.50 20.31 -4.45
CA ASN A 264 -19.35 19.80 -5.52
C ASN A 264 -20.03 20.92 -6.30
N GLY A 265 -19.92 20.87 -7.64
CA GLY A 265 -20.49 21.86 -8.55
C GLY A 265 -19.80 23.23 -8.55
N VAL A 266 -18.76 23.44 -7.73
CA VAL A 266 -17.94 24.67 -7.77
C VAL A 266 -16.93 24.57 -8.90
N LYS A 267 -17.19 25.29 -9.99
CA LYS A 267 -16.34 25.27 -11.19
C LYS A 267 -15.12 26.19 -11.12
N GLU A 268 -15.22 27.27 -10.37
CA GLU A 268 -14.19 28.32 -10.30
C GLU A 268 -13.34 28.13 -9.04
N PRO A 269 -12.03 27.82 -9.15
CA PRO A 269 -11.17 27.59 -7.98
C PRO A 269 -11.13 28.76 -6.99
N LYS A 270 -11.35 29.99 -7.46
CA LYS A 270 -11.45 31.17 -6.58
C LYS A 270 -12.57 31.04 -5.54
N ARG A 271 -13.67 30.39 -5.89
CA ARG A 271 -14.79 30.19 -4.96
C ARG A 271 -14.40 29.24 -3.83
N ILE A 272 -13.60 28.21 -4.09
CA ILE A 272 -13.03 27.34 -3.04
C ILE A 272 -12.24 28.17 -2.03
N ALA A 273 -11.37 29.06 -2.51
CA ALA A 273 -10.58 29.91 -1.64
C ALA A 273 -11.46 30.87 -0.80
N GLU A 274 -12.48 31.48 -1.41
CA GLU A 274 -13.46 32.31 -0.71
C GLU A 274 -14.23 31.54 0.36
N MET A 275 -14.59 30.28 0.09
CA MET A 275 -15.31 29.44 1.06
C MET A 275 -14.49 29.24 2.34
N VAL A 276 -13.19 28.97 2.22
CA VAL A 276 -12.31 28.84 3.38
C VAL A 276 -12.28 30.13 4.19
N ARG A 277 -12.12 31.29 3.52
CA ARG A 277 -12.08 32.60 4.19
C ARG A 277 -13.40 32.95 4.88
N GLN A 278 -14.53 32.69 4.22
CA GLN A 278 -15.87 32.91 4.79
C GLN A 278 -16.12 32.00 6.00
N THR A 279 -15.70 30.73 5.93
CA THR A 279 -15.82 29.77 7.03
C THR A 279 -15.06 30.25 8.28
N ARG A 280 -13.85 30.79 8.11
CA ARG A 280 -13.06 31.39 9.20
C ARG A 280 -13.70 32.64 9.82
N GLN A 281 -14.65 33.27 9.13
CA GLN A 281 -15.39 34.45 9.60
C GLN A 281 -16.73 34.12 10.25
N VAL A 282 -17.16 32.85 10.24
CA VAL A 282 -18.41 32.45 10.88
C VAL A 282 -18.28 32.65 12.39
N ASP A 283 -19.32 33.23 12.99
CA ASP A 283 -19.40 33.42 14.44
C ASP A 283 -19.19 32.08 15.19
N GLY A 284 -18.28 32.09 16.16
CA GLY A 284 -17.86 30.90 16.90
C GLY A 284 -16.71 30.09 16.28
N TYR A 285 -16.15 30.51 15.14
CA TYR A 285 -14.93 29.91 14.63
C TYR A 285 -13.77 30.08 15.61
N ARG A 286 -12.98 29.02 15.75
CA ARG A 286 -11.69 28.98 16.46
C ARG A 286 -10.69 28.29 15.54
N PRO A 287 -9.37 28.51 15.69
CA PRO A 287 -8.37 27.78 14.90
C PRO A 287 -8.60 26.27 14.97
N MET A 288 -9.07 25.70 13.87
CA MET A 288 -9.37 24.28 13.70
C MET A 288 -9.24 23.89 12.23
N PRO A 289 -9.04 22.61 11.89
CA PRO A 289 -8.86 22.22 10.51
C PRO A 289 -10.13 22.44 9.67
N ILE A 290 -9.93 22.89 8.44
CA ILE A 290 -10.95 22.93 7.39
C ILE A 290 -10.56 21.90 6.33
N LEU A 291 -11.50 21.04 5.96
CA LEU A 291 -11.30 19.96 5.01
C LEU A 291 -12.47 19.93 4.04
N PHE A 292 -12.19 20.08 2.74
CA PHE A 292 -13.17 19.73 1.73
C PHE A 292 -13.30 18.20 1.71
N ASN A 293 -14.41 17.65 2.18
CA ASN A 293 -14.60 16.20 2.33
C ASN A 293 -14.84 15.52 0.99
N GLU A 294 -15.39 16.28 0.04
CA GLU A 294 -15.68 15.85 -1.32
C GLU A 294 -15.73 17.05 -2.26
N ASP A 295 -15.31 16.81 -3.50
CA ASP A 295 -15.34 17.74 -4.62
C ASP A 295 -15.22 16.95 -5.93
N ASP A 296 -16.10 17.25 -6.90
CA ASP A 296 -16.17 16.63 -8.23
C ASP A 296 -15.43 17.44 -9.31
N HIS A 297 -14.47 18.26 -8.92
CA HIS A 297 -13.61 18.99 -9.84
C HIS A 297 -12.40 18.14 -10.29
N PHE A 298 -12.18 18.04 -11.61
CA PHE A 298 -11.26 17.05 -12.21
C PHE A 298 -10.07 17.62 -13.01
N ASP A 299 -9.90 18.95 -13.09
CA ASP A 299 -8.82 19.57 -13.90
C ASP A 299 -7.44 19.50 -13.23
N PHE A 300 -7.00 18.30 -12.84
CA PHE A 300 -5.74 18.08 -12.11
C PHE A 300 -4.48 18.39 -12.94
N ASP A 301 -4.61 18.53 -14.26
CA ASP A 301 -3.55 18.92 -15.19
C ASP A 301 -3.40 20.45 -15.33
N LYS A 302 -4.36 21.23 -14.82
CA LYS A 302 -4.29 22.70 -14.82
C LYS A 302 -3.52 23.22 -13.61
N PRO A 303 -2.74 24.31 -13.78
CA PRO A 303 -1.96 24.90 -12.68
C PRO A 303 -2.85 25.47 -11.56
N GLU A 304 -4.07 25.87 -11.90
CA GLU A 304 -5.10 26.30 -10.96
C GLU A 304 -6.30 25.35 -11.10
N ASN A 305 -6.71 24.76 -9.98
CA ASN A 305 -7.87 23.88 -9.85
C ASN A 305 -8.36 23.92 -8.39
N ASN A 306 -9.52 23.35 -8.08
CA ASN A 306 -10.09 23.40 -6.73
C ASN A 306 -9.17 22.82 -5.64
N PHE A 307 -8.46 21.72 -5.94
CA PHE A 307 -7.51 21.11 -5.01
C PHE A 307 -6.37 22.10 -4.70
N VAL A 308 -5.77 22.68 -5.74
CA VAL A 308 -4.72 23.70 -5.59
C VAL A 308 -5.21 24.93 -4.82
N ALA A 309 -6.43 25.39 -5.09
CA ALA A 309 -7.03 26.53 -4.39
C ALA A 309 -7.25 26.27 -2.89
N ALA A 310 -7.69 25.06 -2.52
CA ALA A 310 -7.81 24.66 -1.12
C ALA A 310 -6.44 24.65 -0.41
N VAL A 311 -5.42 24.05 -1.04
CA VAL A 311 -4.05 24.01 -0.51
C VAL A 311 -3.50 25.43 -0.32
N ASN A 312 -3.75 26.33 -1.27
CA ASN A 312 -3.32 27.73 -1.21
C ASN A 312 -3.91 28.51 -0.01
N GLU A 313 -5.07 28.10 0.51
CA GLU A 313 -5.72 28.67 1.70
C GLU A 313 -5.48 27.88 3.00
N TYR A 314 -4.59 26.88 2.95
CA TYR A 314 -4.31 25.96 4.05
C TYR A 314 -5.57 25.20 4.51
N ALA A 315 -6.30 24.65 3.54
CA ALA A 315 -7.39 23.72 3.75
C ALA A 315 -7.07 22.37 3.11
N SER A 316 -7.51 21.29 3.73
CA SER A 316 -7.42 19.96 3.16
C SER A 316 -8.45 19.78 2.05
N TRP A 317 -8.23 18.83 1.15
CA TRP A 317 -9.12 18.59 0.01
C TRP A 317 -9.37 17.10 -0.22
N GLY A 318 -10.55 16.80 -0.77
CA GLY A 318 -11.11 15.46 -0.85
C GLY A 318 -11.67 15.15 -2.22
N TYR A 319 -11.23 14.04 -2.81
CA TYR A 319 -11.62 13.63 -4.17
C TYR A 319 -12.94 12.86 -4.19
N PHE A 320 -13.94 13.38 -4.91
CA PHE A 320 -15.19 12.68 -5.19
C PHE A 320 -15.32 12.34 -6.68
N ASP A 321 -15.22 11.06 -6.99
CA ASP A 321 -15.26 10.53 -8.36
C ASP A 321 -16.45 9.59 -8.54
N TYR A 322 -17.33 9.92 -9.46
CA TYR A 322 -18.42 9.04 -9.87
C TYR A 322 -18.29 8.70 -11.35
N ARG A 323 -18.90 7.58 -11.75
CA ARG A 323 -18.98 7.15 -13.14
C ARG A 323 -19.94 8.06 -13.90
N MET A 324 -19.42 8.78 -14.88
CA MET A 324 -20.22 9.62 -15.77
C MET A 324 -21.01 8.76 -16.77
N LYS A 325 -21.92 9.41 -17.51
CA LYS A 325 -22.65 8.76 -18.57
C LYS A 325 -21.68 8.16 -19.59
N ASP A 326 -21.97 6.94 -20.03
CA ASP A 326 -21.21 6.17 -21.04
C ASP A 326 -19.80 5.69 -20.58
N GLU A 327 -19.45 5.89 -19.31
CA GLU A 327 -18.20 5.41 -18.73
C GLU A 327 -18.25 3.93 -18.30
N GLY A 328 -17.11 3.25 -18.38
CA GLY A 328 -16.97 1.85 -18.00
C GLY A 328 -16.78 1.61 -16.50
N PHE A 329 -16.72 0.33 -16.12
CA PHE A 329 -16.54 -0.13 -14.74
C PHE A 329 -15.30 0.44 -14.02
N HIS A 330 -14.23 0.74 -14.76
CA HIS A 330 -12.96 1.25 -14.21
C HIS A 330 -13.05 2.71 -13.72
N GLU A 331 -14.08 3.46 -14.11
CA GLU A 331 -14.30 4.86 -13.74
C GLU A 331 -15.11 4.98 -12.43
N GLY A 332 -14.81 6.01 -11.64
CA GLY A 332 -15.50 6.30 -10.38
C GLY A 332 -14.97 5.54 -9.17
N TYR A 333 -15.00 6.18 -8.00
CA TYR A 333 -14.92 5.55 -6.68
C TYR A 333 -16.28 5.48 -5.97
N GLN A 334 -17.26 6.26 -6.42
CA GLN A 334 -18.62 6.31 -5.88
C GLN A 334 -19.53 5.24 -6.49
N SER A 335 -19.32 4.88 -7.77
CA SER A 335 -20.30 4.12 -8.55
C SER A 335 -20.10 2.62 -8.45
N VAL A 336 -21.09 1.89 -7.95
CA VAL A 336 -21.03 0.44 -7.72
C VAL A 336 -21.40 -0.33 -9.01
N PRO A 337 -20.75 -1.49 -9.29
CA PRO A 337 -19.54 -2.00 -8.62
C PRO A 337 -18.34 -1.11 -8.89
N VAL A 338 -17.38 -1.06 -7.95
CA VAL A 338 -16.24 -0.14 -7.99
C VAL A 338 -14.94 -0.88 -8.36
N ASP A 339 -14.13 -0.30 -9.24
CA ASP A 339 -12.71 -0.65 -9.38
C ASP A 339 -11.86 0.23 -8.46
N TRP A 340 -11.44 -0.30 -7.32
CA TRP A 340 -10.71 0.45 -6.28
C TRP A 340 -9.27 0.82 -6.66
N ARG A 341 -8.72 0.29 -7.76
CA ARG A 341 -7.37 0.62 -8.23
C ARG A 341 -7.31 2.02 -8.85
N VAL A 342 -6.11 2.58 -8.98
CA VAL A 342 -5.85 3.82 -9.73
C VAL A 342 -5.88 3.55 -11.25
N SER A 343 -7.02 3.06 -11.74
CA SER A 343 -7.15 2.45 -13.08
C SER A 343 -7.61 3.40 -14.18
N SER A 344 -8.27 4.50 -13.84
CA SER A 344 -8.76 5.49 -14.82
C SER A 344 -7.87 6.72 -14.97
N ALA A 345 -8.11 7.49 -16.02
CA ALA A 345 -7.39 8.74 -16.26
C ALA A 345 -7.66 9.78 -15.16
N ARG A 346 -8.92 9.94 -14.72
CA ARG A 346 -9.26 10.85 -13.61
C ARG A 346 -8.61 10.43 -12.29
N LYS A 347 -8.67 9.14 -11.96
CA LYS A 347 -8.00 8.57 -10.77
C LYS A 347 -6.50 8.83 -10.82
N ARG A 348 -5.84 8.55 -11.95
CA ARG A 348 -4.41 8.84 -12.14
C ARG A 348 -4.10 10.34 -12.03
N GLY A 349 -4.96 11.20 -12.54
CA GLY A 349 -4.82 12.66 -12.44
C GLY A 349 -4.79 13.12 -10.98
N PHE A 350 -5.79 12.72 -10.19
CA PHE A 350 -5.86 13.02 -8.76
C PHE A 350 -4.61 12.52 -8.01
N PHE A 351 -4.29 11.23 -8.16
CA PHE A 351 -3.17 10.63 -7.44
C PHE A 351 -1.79 11.11 -7.92
N SER A 352 -1.68 11.65 -9.14
CA SER A 352 -0.46 12.30 -9.61
C SER A 352 -0.28 13.68 -8.99
N LEU A 353 -1.33 14.52 -9.00
CA LEU A 353 -1.29 15.84 -8.37
C LEU A 353 -1.08 15.73 -6.85
N LEU A 354 -1.78 14.82 -6.17
CA LEU A 354 -1.57 14.56 -4.74
C LEU A 354 -0.12 14.17 -4.45
N LYS A 355 0.45 13.28 -5.26
CA LYS A 355 1.83 12.83 -5.09
C LYS A 355 2.83 13.98 -5.30
N GLU A 356 2.58 14.83 -6.30
CA GLU A 356 3.38 16.04 -6.52
C GLU A 356 3.27 17.03 -5.36
N ILE A 357 2.07 17.27 -4.84
CA ILE A 357 1.86 18.14 -3.67
C ILE A 357 2.64 17.61 -2.47
N VAL A 358 2.53 16.30 -2.18
CA VAL A 358 3.11 15.70 -0.98
C VAL A 358 4.63 15.50 -1.07
N TYR A 359 5.15 15.10 -2.23
CA TYR A 359 6.55 14.67 -2.38
C TYR A 359 7.38 15.58 -3.30
N GLY A 360 6.76 16.50 -4.03
CA GLY A 360 7.39 17.32 -5.06
C GLY A 360 7.52 16.62 -6.40
N VAL A 361 8.20 17.26 -7.35
CA VAL A 361 8.50 16.69 -8.66
C VAL A 361 9.58 15.61 -8.52
N GLU A 362 9.24 14.37 -8.85
CA GLU A 362 10.18 13.24 -8.87
C GLU A 362 11.29 13.45 -9.91
N SER A 363 12.56 13.32 -9.51
CA SER A 363 13.66 13.31 -10.48
C SER A 363 13.79 11.92 -11.11
N THR A 364 14.14 11.90 -12.41
CA THR A 364 14.53 10.69 -13.11
C THR A 364 16.01 10.82 -13.46
N PRO A 365 16.89 10.00 -12.85
CA PRO A 365 18.31 10.08 -13.10
C PRO A 365 18.62 9.97 -14.58
N LYS A 366 19.53 10.83 -15.06
CA LYS A 366 20.10 10.74 -16.40
C LYS A 366 21.43 9.96 -16.28
N LYS A 367 22.42 10.32 -17.11
CA LYS A 367 23.78 9.76 -17.02
C LYS A 367 24.39 9.94 -15.63
N ASP A 368 24.24 11.13 -15.06
CA ASP A 368 24.67 11.43 -13.70
C ASP A 368 23.46 11.51 -12.77
N TRP A 369 23.67 11.10 -11.51
CA TRP A 369 22.68 11.28 -10.46
C TRP A 369 22.63 12.74 -10.07
N GLU A 370 21.41 13.28 -9.95
CA GLU A 370 21.23 14.57 -9.31
C GLU A 370 21.39 14.40 -7.79
N ILE A 371 22.28 15.21 -7.21
CA ILE A 371 22.62 15.14 -5.78
C ILE A 371 21.81 16.20 -5.03
N ARG A 372 21.24 15.79 -3.89
CA ARG A 372 20.58 16.67 -2.91
C ARG A 372 21.11 16.37 -1.52
N ARG A 373 21.14 17.38 -0.64
CA ARG A 373 21.48 17.12 0.76
C ARG A 373 20.39 16.25 1.39
N PRO A 374 20.71 15.41 2.39
CA PRO A 374 19.69 14.62 3.08
C PRO A 374 18.47 15.45 3.50
N GLU A 375 18.70 16.64 4.04
CA GLU A 375 17.66 17.53 4.57
C GLU A 375 16.72 18.05 3.47
N ASP A 376 17.25 18.32 2.27
CA ASP A 376 16.47 18.84 1.14
C ASP A 376 15.48 17.79 0.59
N VAL A 377 15.71 16.51 0.89
CA VAL A 377 14.78 15.41 0.59
C VAL A 377 14.14 14.84 1.87
N GLY A 378 14.17 15.60 2.98
CA GLY A 378 13.49 15.27 4.24
C GLY A 378 14.13 14.14 5.04
N LEU A 379 15.43 13.86 4.85
CA LEU A 379 16.19 12.87 5.61
C LEU A 379 17.05 13.55 6.70
N ASP A 380 17.22 12.86 7.82
CA ASP A 380 18.12 13.26 8.90
C ASP A 380 19.55 12.77 8.63
N GLY A 381 20.46 13.70 8.32
CA GLY A 381 21.86 13.38 8.03
C GLY A 381 22.62 12.68 9.16
N GLU A 382 22.26 12.90 10.44
CA GLU A 382 22.91 12.25 11.58
C GLU A 382 22.55 10.76 11.64
N GLN A 383 21.26 10.43 11.41
CA GLN A 383 20.84 9.02 11.33
C GLN A 383 21.48 8.31 10.14
N LEU A 384 21.66 9.00 9.00
CA LEU A 384 22.36 8.44 7.85
C LEU A 384 23.86 8.21 8.13
N GLN A 385 24.50 9.10 8.89
CA GLN A 385 25.87 8.90 9.36
C GLN A 385 25.97 7.66 10.25
N ARG A 386 25.06 7.49 11.22
CA ARG A 386 25.02 6.30 12.08
C ARG A 386 24.78 5.02 11.26
N LEU A 387 23.95 5.08 10.22
CA LEU A 387 23.74 3.97 9.28
C LEU A 387 25.03 3.61 8.56
N ARG A 388 25.75 4.61 8.02
CA ARG A 388 27.05 4.43 7.38
C ARG A 388 28.06 3.79 8.34
N GLU A 389 28.15 4.27 9.57
CA GLU A 389 29.08 3.74 10.58
C GLU A 389 28.76 2.28 10.95
N LEU A 390 27.47 1.94 11.04
CA LEU A 390 27.01 0.57 11.30
C LEU A 390 27.32 -0.39 10.14
N VAL A 391 27.03 0.04 8.91
CA VAL A 391 27.14 -0.80 7.71
C VAL A 391 28.58 -0.88 7.21
N GLY A 392 29.35 0.20 7.32
CA GLY A 392 30.70 0.31 6.77
C GLY A 392 30.75 0.22 5.24
N GLY A 393 31.94 -0.06 4.70
CA GLY A 393 32.14 -0.30 3.27
C GLY A 393 31.77 0.88 2.37
N SER A 394 31.08 0.58 1.27
CA SER A 394 30.55 1.57 0.33
C SER A 394 29.03 1.47 0.22
N GLY A 395 28.36 2.58 -0.07
CA GLY A 395 26.92 2.57 -0.28
C GLY A 395 26.34 3.92 -0.64
N CYS A 396 25.05 3.90 -0.94
CA CYS A 396 24.29 5.09 -1.29
C CYS A 396 22.82 4.97 -0.91
N ILE A 397 22.19 6.12 -0.70
CA ILE A 397 20.77 6.28 -0.40
C ILE A 397 20.17 7.19 -1.45
N VAL A 398 19.07 6.72 -2.03
CA VAL A 398 18.29 7.47 -3.01
C VAL A 398 16.92 7.74 -2.44
N ARG A 399 16.46 8.98 -2.53
CA ARG A 399 15.10 9.37 -2.12
C ARG A 399 14.51 10.35 -3.12
N HIS A 400 13.24 10.15 -3.50
CA HIS A 400 12.55 10.98 -4.52
C HIS A 400 13.27 11.02 -5.89
N GLY A 401 14.10 10.02 -6.17
CA GLY A 401 14.94 9.94 -7.36
C GLY A 401 16.25 10.74 -7.30
N PHE A 402 16.58 11.36 -6.17
CA PHE A 402 17.85 12.05 -5.94
C PHE A 402 18.82 11.18 -5.16
N MET A 403 20.12 11.29 -5.48
CA MET A 403 21.19 10.76 -4.63
C MET A 403 21.31 11.64 -3.39
N ALA A 404 20.83 11.14 -2.26
CA ALA A 404 20.69 11.92 -1.03
C ALA A 404 21.90 11.78 -0.11
N TYR A 405 22.55 10.62 -0.13
CA TYR A 405 23.72 10.32 0.69
C TYR A 405 24.53 9.21 0.03
N SER A 406 25.86 9.31 0.05
CA SER A 406 26.76 8.26 -0.43
C SER A 406 28.04 8.20 0.39
N TRP A 407 28.67 7.03 0.42
CA TRP A 407 29.94 6.80 1.10
C TRP A 407 30.75 5.72 0.40
N GLY A 408 32.07 5.80 0.55
CA GLY A 408 32.99 4.89 -0.15
C GLY A 408 32.92 5.05 -1.67
N GLU A 409 33.45 4.04 -2.37
CA GLU A 409 33.41 4.00 -3.83
C GLU A 409 32.13 3.31 -4.32
N ILE A 410 31.30 4.04 -5.09
CA ILE A 410 29.98 3.58 -5.57
C ILE A 410 29.91 3.37 -7.08
N SER A 411 30.92 3.80 -7.83
CA SER A 411 31.03 3.61 -9.29
C SER A 411 31.81 2.34 -9.68
N GLU A 412 32.56 1.73 -8.76
CA GLU A 412 33.27 0.49 -9.02
C GLU A 412 32.31 -0.72 -9.16
N ALA A 413 32.30 -1.31 -10.36
CA ALA A 413 31.58 -2.54 -10.64
C ALA A 413 32.25 -3.73 -9.95
N ALA A 414 31.49 -4.49 -9.16
CA ALA A 414 31.94 -5.77 -8.62
C ALA A 414 30.77 -6.75 -8.46
N ASP A 415 31.09 -8.02 -8.20
CA ASP A 415 30.10 -9.09 -8.03
C ASP A 415 29.07 -8.76 -6.95
N LEU A 416 27.79 -8.79 -7.34
CA LEU A 416 26.65 -8.58 -6.45
C LEU A 416 26.24 -9.86 -5.69
N ALA A 417 26.83 -11.00 -6.04
CA ALA A 417 26.40 -12.30 -5.55
C ALA A 417 24.89 -12.54 -5.75
N SER A 418 24.23 -13.16 -4.76
CA SER A 418 22.79 -13.45 -4.83
C SER A 418 21.89 -12.22 -4.96
N ALA A 419 22.38 -11.01 -4.67
CA ALA A 419 21.62 -9.78 -4.90
C ALA A 419 21.37 -9.52 -6.40
N ALA A 420 22.05 -10.24 -7.31
CA ALA A 420 21.78 -10.18 -8.75
C ALA A 420 20.50 -10.94 -9.19
N LYS A 421 19.98 -11.86 -8.38
CA LYS A 421 18.88 -12.76 -8.79
C LYS A 421 17.59 -12.03 -9.21
N PRO A 422 17.17 -10.93 -8.55
CA PRO A 422 16.06 -10.11 -9.04
C PRO A 422 16.22 -9.56 -10.46
N ILE A 423 17.45 -9.32 -10.91
CA ILE A 423 17.72 -8.86 -12.28
C ILE A 423 17.41 -9.98 -13.28
N ILE A 424 17.71 -11.24 -12.94
CA ILE A 424 17.34 -12.42 -13.77
C ILE A 424 15.81 -12.50 -13.90
N SER A 425 15.08 -12.36 -12.78
CA SER A 425 13.61 -12.33 -12.82
C SER A 425 13.05 -11.12 -13.57
N THR A 426 13.71 -9.97 -13.52
CA THR A 426 13.33 -8.82 -14.37
C THR A 426 13.46 -9.15 -15.86
N LEU A 427 14.51 -9.86 -16.27
CA LEU A 427 14.69 -10.29 -17.66
C LEU A 427 13.64 -11.33 -18.09
N LEU A 428 13.19 -12.22 -17.20
CA LEU A 428 12.05 -13.11 -17.47
C LEU A 428 10.78 -12.30 -17.76
N LEU A 429 10.50 -11.28 -16.96
CA LEU A 429 9.32 -10.43 -17.17
C LEU A 429 9.42 -9.67 -18.49
N PHE A 430 10.60 -9.19 -18.90
CA PHE A 430 10.81 -8.64 -20.23
C PHE A 430 10.55 -9.67 -21.34
N ALA A 431 10.96 -10.94 -21.17
CA ALA A 431 10.66 -11.98 -22.15
C ALA A 431 9.15 -12.17 -22.35
N ILE A 432 8.35 -12.04 -21.29
CA ILE A 432 6.88 -12.13 -21.36
C ILE A 432 6.29 -10.88 -21.99
N GLN A 433 6.73 -9.69 -21.57
CA GLN A 433 6.30 -8.42 -22.15
C GLN A 433 6.61 -8.34 -23.65
N GLU A 434 7.73 -8.90 -24.07
CA GLU A 434 8.15 -9.05 -25.48
C GLU A 434 7.48 -10.23 -26.19
N LYS A 435 6.58 -10.97 -25.52
CA LYS A 435 5.86 -12.14 -26.03
C LYS A 435 6.77 -13.29 -26.50
N LYS A 436 8.01 -13.34 -26.01
CA LYS A 436 8.92 -14.49 -26.19
C LYS A 436 8.49 -15.69 -25.33
N LEU A 437 7.84 -15.40 -24.21
CA LEU A 437 7.11 -16.35 -23.37
C LEU A 437 5.66 -15.86 -23.24
N LYS A 438 4.71 -16.77 -23.06
CA LYS A 438 3.29 -16.43 -22.91
C LYS A 438 2.98 -16.03 -21.47
N SER A 439 3.56 -16.75 -20.52
CA SER A 439 3.31 -16.52 -19.09
C SER A 439 4.45 -17.02 -18.22
N ILE A 440 4.46 -16.59 -16.97
CA ILE A 440 5.37 -17.13 -15.94
C ILE A 440 5.02 -18.59 -15.55
N ASP A 441 3.87 -19.11 -15.98
CA ASP A 441 3.43 -20.49 -15.70
C ASP A 441 3.72 -21.45 -16.87
N ASP A 442 4.33 -20.95 -17.95
CA ASP A 442 4.84 -21.78 -19.04
C ASP A 442 5.89 -22.78 -18.53
N ARG A 443 5.95 -23.97 -19.14
CA ARG A 443 6.90 -25.00 -18.75
C ARG A 443 8.28 -24.67 -19.28
N VAL A 444 9.30 -24.86 -18.44
CA VAL A 444 10.70 -24.67 -18.86
C VAL A 444 11.11 -25.76 -19.86
N SER A 445 10.50 -26.95 -19.78
CA SER A 445 10.69 -28.06 -20.72
C SER A 445 10.24 -27.76 -22.15
N ASP A 446 9.53 -26.66 -22.38
CA ASP A 446 9.16 -26.21 -23.73
C ASP A 446 10.37 -25.63 -24.48
N VAL A 447 11.35 -25.09 -23.73
CA VAL A 447 12.59 -24.53 -24.28
C VAL A 447 13.84 -25.33 -23.93
N GLU A 448 13.78 -26.17 -22.89
CA GLU A 448 14.83 -27.12 -22.48
C GLU A 448 14.28 -28.56 -22.40
N PRO A 449 14.15 -29.25 -23.55
CA PRO A 449 13.48 -30.56 -23.62
C PRO A 449 14.13 -31.66 -22.77
N GLY A 450 15.41 -31.52 -22.41
CA GLY A 450 16.11 -32.48 -21.55
C GLY A 450 15.46 -32.68 -20.17
N LEU A 451 14.62 -31.74 -19.73
CA LEU A 451 13.85 -31.87 -18.48
C LEU A 451 12.70 -32.87 -18.58
N ARG A 452 12.25 -33.25 -19.78
CA ARG A 452 11.04 -34.08 -19.99
C ARG A 452 11.19 -35.50 -19.46
N ASP A 453 12.38 -36.07 -19.60
CA ASP A 453 12.67 -37.46 -19.21
C ASP A 453 13.45 -37.53 -17.89
N LEU A 454 13.85 -36.38 -17.34
CA LEU A 454 14.65 -36.32 -16.12
C LEU A 454 13.82 -36.68 -14.89
N ASN A 455 14.40 -37.50 -13.99
CA ASN A 455 13.77 -37.97 -12.76
C ASN A 455 12.35 -38.51 -12.98
N GLU A 456 12.20 -39.45 -13.91
CA GLU A 456 10.91 -40.08 -14.25
C GLU A 456 9.84 -39.06 -14.70
N GLY A 457 10.26 -37.97 -15.34
CA GLY A 457 9.40 -36.91 -15.85
C GLY A 457 8.97 -35.87 -14.82
N LYS A 458 9.44 -35.95 -13.57
CA LYS A 458 9.15 -34.97 -12.51
C LYS A 458 9.52 -33.55 -12.94
N ASP A 459 10.69 -33.36 -13.55
CA ASP A 459 11.22 -32.03 -13.90
C ASP A 459 10.54 -31.41 -15.14
N ALA A 460 9.78 -32.19 -15.91
CA ALA A 460 8.93 -31.68 -17.00
C ALA A 460 7.88 -30.68 -16.50
N ALA A 461 7.49 -30.79 -15.22
CA ALA A 461 6.52 -29.91 -14.59
C ALA A 461 7.12 -28.59 -14.05
N ILE A 462 8.42 -28.34 -14.21
CA ILE A 462 9.02 -27.07 -13.78
C ILE A 462 8.48 -25.92 -14.65
N THR A 463 8.00 -24.86 -14.01
CA THR A 463 7.58 -23.60 -14.65
C THR A 463 8.59 -22.51 -14.35
N TRP A 464 8.53 -21.40 -15.10
CA TRP A 464 9.36 -20.22 -14.79
C TRP A 464 9.05 -19.65 -13.40
N ARG A 465 7.78 -19.68 -12.97
CA ARG A 465 7.37 -19.31 -11.61
C ARG A 465 8.07 -20.18 -10.57
N HIS A 466 8.16 -21.50 -10.78
CA HIS A 466 8.85 -22.39 -9.84
C HIS A 466 10.34 -22.03 -9.69
N LEU A 467 11.01 -21.70 -10.78
CA LEU A 467 12.41 -21.24 -10.74
C LEU A 467 12.54 -19.89 -10.03
N ALA A 468 11.71 -18.90 -10.38
CA ALA A 468 11.74 -17.56 -9.79
C ALA A 468 11.39 -17.55 -8.28
N SER A 469 10.53 -18.46 -7.83
CA SER A 469 10.09 -18.58 -6.43
C SER A 469 10.92 -19.55 -5.57
N GLN A 470 11.95 -20.21 -6.14
CA GLN A 470 12.77 -21.22 -5.44
C GLN A 470 11.97 -22.45 -4.98
N THR A 471 11.02 -22.89 -5.81
CA THR A 471 10.15 -24.04 -5.54
C THR A 471 10.21 -25.10 -6.64
N SER A 472 11.25 -25.10 -7.48
CA SER A 472 11.34 -26.00 -8.63
C SER A 472 11.62 -27.46 -8.29
N GLY A 473 12.25 -27.75 -7.14
CA GLY A 473 12.75 -29.09 -6.84
C GLY A 473 13.85 -29.56 -7.81
N TYR A 474 14.46 -28.67 -8.61
CA TYR A 474 15.47 -29.08 -9.57
C TYR A 474 16.73 -29.61 -8.87
N GLY A 475 17.16 -30.81 -9.25
CA GLY A 475 18.24 -31.55 -8.59
C GLY A 475 17.90 -32.04 -7.19
N LEU A 476 16.63 -31.98 -6.79
CA LEU A 476 16.07 -32.47 -5.52
C LEU A 476 14.90 -33.42 -5.80
N THR A 477 14.55 -34.29 -4.86
CA THR A 477 13.43 -35.24 -5.04
C THR A 477 12.06 -34.58 -4.94
N ASP A 478 11.96 -33.37 -4.38
CA ASP A 478 10.70 -32.64 -4.24
C ASP A 478 10.05 -32.36 -5.61
N ALA A 479 8.74 -32.55 -5.70
CA ALA A 479 8.00 -32.16 -6.89
C ALA A 479 7.90 -30.61 -7.00
N PRO A 480 7.87 -30.03 -8.22
CA PRO A 480 7.75 -28.60 -8.40
C PRO A 480 6.52 -28.02 -7.67
N GLY A 481 6.72 -26.92 -6.93
CA GLY A 481 5.71 -26.22 -6.14
C GLY A 481 5.40 -26.85 -4.78
N LYS A 482 6.06 -27.94 -4.37
CA LYS A 482 5.76 -28.63 -3.10
C LYS A 482 6.61 -28.21 -1.92
N ALA A 483 7.84 -27.76 -2.15
CA ALA A 483 8.74 -27.34 -1.09
C ALA A 483 9.62 -26.16 -1.55
N PHE A 484 9.99 -25.32 -0.59
CA PHE A 484 10.94 -24.24 -0.81
C PHE A 484 12.38 -24.73 -0.66
N ALA A 485 13.23 -24.39 -1.63
CA ALA A 485 14.66 -24.67 -1.60
C ALA A 485 15.43 -23.55 -2.30
N TYR A 486 16.15 -22.74 -1.52
CA TYR A 486 17.02 -21.69 -2.08
C TYR A 486 18.24 -22.32 -2.77
N ASN A 487 18.18 -22.42 -4.09
CA ASN A 487 18.93 -23.38 -4.91
C ASN A 487 19.67 -22.71 -6.07
N ASP A 488 21.00 -22.64 -5.97
CA ASP A 488 21.85 -22.00 -6.97
C ASP A 488 22.04 -22.83 -8.24
N PHE A 489 21.77 -24.14 -8.22
CA PHE A 489 21.73 -24.97 -9.44
C PHE A 489 20.45 -24.71 -10.24
N ALA A 490 19.32 -24.57 -9.56
CA ALA A 490 18.06 -24.17 -10.19
C ALA A 490 18.17 -22.78 -10.81
N LEU A 491 18.82 -21.83 -10.14
CA LEU A 491 19.07 -20.51 -10.74
C LEU A 491 20.00 -20.56 -11.96
N ALA A 492 21.03 -21.43 -11.93
CA ALA A 492 21.91 -21.58 -13.08
C ALA A 492 21.15 -22.11 -14.30
N LEU A 493 20.32 -23.15 -14.12
CA LEU A 493 19.40 -23.64 -15.14
C LEU A 493 18.48 -22.51 -15.65
N TYR A 494 17.90 -21.76 -14.73
CA TYR A 494 17.02 -20.63 -15.05
C TYR A 494 17.72 -19.60 -15.94
N PHE A 495 18.89 -19.13 -15.51
CA PHE A 495 19.68 -18.15 -16.25
C PHE A 495 20.06 -18.68 -17.65
N GLN A 496 20.55 -19.92 -17.74
CA GLN A 496 20.95 -20.54 -19.00
C GLN A 496 19.77 -20.71 -19.95
N ALA A 497 18.65 -21.29 -19.49
CA ALA A 497 17.46 -21.44 -20.32
C ALA A 497 16.95 -20.09 -20.85
N LEU A 498 16.93 -19.06 -19.99
CA LEU A 498 16.47 -17.73 -20.38
C LEU A 498 17.43 -17.07 -21.41
N MET A 499 18.73 -17.12 -21.18
CA MET A 499 19.70 -16.47 -22.07
C MET A 499 19.92 -17.26 -23.36
N GLU A 500 20.12 -18.58 -23.28
CA GLU A 500 20.54 -19.41 -24.40
C GLU A 500 19.37 -19.93 -25.24
N ARG A 501 18.18 -20.15 -24.65
CA ARG A 501 17.03 -20.74 -25.37
C ARG A 501 15.97 -19.70 -25.73
N VAL A 502 15.68 -18.77 -24.82
CA VAL A 502 14.63 -17.74 -25.00
C VAL A 502 15.18 -16.49 -25.71
N PHE A 503 16.21 -15.87 -25.15
CA PHE A 503 16.80 -14.67 -25.76
C PHE A 503 17.74 -15.00 -26.92
N ARG A 504 18.53 -16.07 -26.79
CA ARG A 504 19.52 -16.55 -27.77
C ARG A 504 20.57 -15.50 -28.10
N ASP A 505 21.06 -14.81 -27.07
CA ASP A 505 21.97 -13.68 -27.23
C ASP A 505 22.90 -13.57 -26.02
N ASP A 506 23.95 -12.74 -26.13
CA ASP A 506 24.88 -12.48 -25.03
C ASP A 506 24.12 -11.90 -23.82
N PRO A 507 24.26 -12.48 -22.61
CA PRO A 507 23.52 -12.02 -21.44
C PRO A 507 23.76 -10.53 -21.11
N THR A 508 24.97 -10.03 -21.34
CA THR A 508 25.34 -8.64 -21.03
C THR A 508 24.70 -7.69 -22.02
N TYR A 509 24.65 -8.07 -23.29
CA TYR A 509 23.90 -7.37 -24.32
C TYR A 509 22.40 -7.36 -24.03
N VAL A 510 21.81 -8.49 -23.62
CA VAL A 510 20.39 -8.60 -23.24
C VAL A 510 20.05 -7.63 -22.11
N LEU A 511 20.86 -7.60 -21.05
CA LEU A 511 20.69 -6.68 -19.91
C LEU A 511 20.82 -5.22 -20.35
N THR A 512 21.87 -4.89 -21.09
CA THR A 512 22.18 -3.51 -21.47
C THR A 512 21.12 -2.93 -22.41
N THR A 513 20.63 -3.72 -23.36
CA THR A 513 19.65 -3.25 -24.36
C THR A 513 18.26 -3.06 -23.79
N ARG A 514 17.79 -3.96 -22.93
CA ARG A 514 16.42 -3.92 -22.38
C ARG A 514 16.28 -3.02 -21.17
N LEU A 515 17.34 -2.92 -20.37
CA LEU A 515 17.32 -2.19 -19.12
C LEU A 515 18.36 -1.07 -19.09
N GLY A 516 19.63 -1.40 -19.32
CA GLY A 516 20.74 -0.48 -19.06
C GLY A 516 20.69 0.84 -19.84
N LYS A 517 20.34 0.80 -21.12
CA LYS A 517 20.16 2.02 -21.94
C LYS A 517 19.01 2.88 -21.45
N THR A 518 17.92 2.27 -21.01
CA THR A 518 16.71 3.00 -20.59
C THR A 518 16.89 3.68 -19.24
N VAL A 519 17.47 2.98 -18.26
CA VAL A 519 17.73 3.54 -16.93
C VAL A 519 19.08 4.27 -16.83
N SER A 520 19.84 4.33 -17.93
CA SER A 520 21.15 4.99 -18.03
C SER A 520 22.21 4.41 -17.08
N PHE A 521 22.44 3.09 -17.12
CA PHE A 521 23.58 2.49 -16.43
C PHE A 521 24.89 3.15 -16.88
N ALA A 522 25.68 3.60 -15.91
CA ALA A 522 26.86 4.42 -16.12
C ALA A 522 28.16 3.61 -16.16
N ASP A 523 28.19 2.41 -15.55
CA ASP A 523 29.43 1.69 -15.23
C ASP A 523 29.55 0.32 -15.91
N GLY A 524 28.75 0.06 -16.94
CA GLY A 524 28.90 -1.12 -17.80
C GLY A 524 28.77 -2.45 -17.04
N PRO A 525 27.57 -2.85 -16.57
CA PRO A 525 27.41 -4.12 -15.88
C PRO A 525 27.76 -5.30 -16.80
N ALA A 526 28.26 -6.38 -16.22
CA ALA A 526 28.70 -7.56 -16.98
C ALA A 526 28.32 -8.86 -16.26
N TRP A 527 27.67 -9.77 -16.97
CA TRP A 527 27.42 -11.13 -16.49
C TRP A 527 28.69 -11.99 -16.54
N ASN A 528 28.63 -13.13 -15.86
CA ASN A 528 29.73 -14.09 -15.69
C ASN A 528 30.97 -13.45 -15.07
N ALA A 529 30.75 -12.53 -14.11
CA ALA A 529 31.79 -11.78 -13.41
C ALA A 529 32.84 -12.66 -12.70
N LEU A 530 32.49 -13.92 -12.40
CA LEU A 530 33.38 -14.90 -11.79
C LEU A 530 33.81 -16.01 -12.77
N GLY A 531 33.72 -15.75 -14.07
CA GLY A 531 34.07 -16.67 -15.15
C GLY A 531 32.93 -17.63 -15.55
N PRO A 532 33.16 -18.43 -16.61
CA PRO A 532 32.15 -19.33 -17.21
C PRO A 532 31.77 -20.53 -16.32
N ASP A 533 32.46 -20.74 -15.20
CA ASP A 533 32.15 -21.79 -14.24
C ASP A 533 31.08 -21.40 -13.22
N ARG A 534 30.71 -20.12 -13.18
CA ARG A 534 29.66 -19.57 -12.30
C ARG A 534 28.67 -18.75 -13.12
N PRO A 535 27.82 -19.39 -13.93
CA PRO A 535 26.85 -18.69 -14.78
C PRO A 535 25.93 -17.81 -13.94
N GLY A 536 25.48 -16.69 -14.49
CA GLY A 536 24.50 -15.81 -13.84
C GLY A 536 25.07 -14.90 -12.74
N ARG A 537 26.39 -14.85 -12.53
CA ARG A 537 27.01 -13.87 -11.61
C ARG A 537 27.18 -12.52 -12.28
N LEU A 538 26.72 -11.45 -11.64
CA LEU A 538 26.70 -10.10 -12.21
C LEU A 538 27.67 -9.17 -11.49
N SER A 539 28.53 -8.53 -12.25
CA SER A 539 29.29 -7.36 -11.81
C SER A 539 28.49 -6.10 -12.12
N MET A 540 28.28 -5.24 -11.13
CA MET A 540 27.58 -3.96 -11.28
C MET A 540 28.02 -2.98 -10.18
N SER A 541 28.01 -1.69 -10.50
CA SER A 541 28.31 -0.63 -9.53
C SER A 541 27.12 -0.38 -8.59
N LEU A 542 27.36 0.21 -7.42
CA LEU A 542 26.28 0.48 -6.46
C LEU A 542 25.33 1.57 -6.97
N ARG A 543 25.84 2.56 -7.72
CA ARG A 543 25.01 3.60 -8.32
C ARG A 543 24.12 3.10 -9.46
N ASP A 544 24.55 2.08 -10.21
CA ASP A 544 23.69 1.43 -11.21
C ASP A 544 22.71 0.45 -10.56
N PHE A 545 23.12 -0.23 -9.49
CA PHE A 545 22.19 -1.07 -8.73
C PHE A 545 21.10 -0.23 -8.05
N ALA A 546 21.42 1.00 -7.63
CA ALA A 546 20.43 1.98 -7.17
C ALA A 546 19.45 2.41 -8.27
N ARG A 547 19.88 2.51 -9.55
CA ARG A 547 18.97 2.79 -10.68
C ARG A 547 18.01 1.63 -10.92
N PHE A 548 18.53 0.41 -10.86
CA PHE A 548 17.69 -0.79 -10.91
C PHE A 548 16.66 -0.79 -9.77
N GLY A 549 17.09 -0.46 -8.55
CA GLY A 549 16.19 -0.30 -7.42
C GLY A 549 15.15 0.79 -7.62
N LEU A 550 15.52 1.95 -8.17
CA LEU A 550 14.59 3.05 -8.40
C LEU A 550 13.52 2.69 -9.44
N LEU A 551 13.87 1.91 -10.47
CA LEU A 551 12.90 1.39 -11.42
C LEU A 551 11.83 0.52 -10.71
N TRP A 552 12.26 -0.38 -9.82
CA TRP A 552 11.36 -1.26 -9.07
C TRP A 552 10.56 -0.53 -8.00
N LEU A 553 11.16 0.46 -7.34
CA LEU A 553 10.47 1.37 -6.43
C LEU A 553 9.32 2.09 -7.14
N ARG A 554 9.48 2.36 -8.44
CA ARG A 554 8.49 3.00 -9.31
C ARG A 554 7.72 2.00 -10.18
N GLU A 555 7.67 0.73 -9.79
CA GLU A 555 6.89 -0.32 -10.46
C GLU A 555 7.11 -0.39 -11.98
N GLY A 556 8.36 -0.26 -12.41
CA GLY A 556 8.73 -0.33 -13.82
C GLY A 556 8.68 1.00 -14.56
N ARG A 557 8.34 2.10 -13.90
CA ARG A 557 8.32 3.44 -14.49
C ARG A 557 9.67 4.15 -14.39
N TRP A 558 10.14 4.70 -15.51
CA TRP A 558 11.33 5.56 -15.58
C TRP A 558 10.97 6.88 -16.27
N GLY A 559 10.95 7.98 -15.51
CA GLY A 559 10.37 9.23 -15.99
C GLY A 559 8.91 9.08 -16.36
N SER A 560 8.54 9.53 -17.56
CA SER A 560 7.19 9.36 -18.11
C SER A 560 6.96 8.00 -18.78
N ARG A 561 7.98 7.13 -18.87
CA ARG A 561 7.90 5.87 -19.61
C ARG A 561 7.66 4.68 -18.69
N GLN A 562 6.66 3.86 -18.98
CA GLN A 562 6.52 2.51 -18.43
C GLN A 562 7.51 1.58 -19.15
N VAL A 563 8.59 1.21 -18.49
CA VAL A 563 9.68 0.38 -19.05
C VAL A 563 9.35 -1.09 -18.89
N LEU A 564 9.06 -1.50 -17.65
CA LEU A 564 8.53 -2.81 -17.32
C LEU A 564 7.03 -2.68 -17.07
N ASP A 565 6.23 -3.57 -17.62
CA ASP A 565 4.78 -3.60 -17.42
C ASP A 565 4.43 -3.59 -15.94
N GLU A 566 3.54 -2.69 -15.55
CA GLU A 566 3.19 -2.46 -14.15
C GLU A 566 2.56 -3.70 -13.51
N TYR A 567 1.70 -4.40 -14.25
CA TYR A 567 1.08 -5.63 -13.78
C TYR A 567 2.13 -6.71 -13.53
N LEU A 568 3.09 -6.90 -14.44
CA LEU A 568 4.21 -7.83 -14.25
C LEU A 568 5.09 -7.46 -13.05
N ALA A 569 5.40 -6.17 -12.87
CA ALA A 569 6.17 -5.69 -11.72
C ALA A 569 5.45 -5.98 -10.39
N ARG A 570 4.14 -5.70 -10.32
CA ARG A 570 3.30 -5.98 -9.14
C ARG A 570 3.13 -7.48 -8.91
N LEU A 571 2.95 -8.28 -9.96
CA LEU A 571 2.85 -9.74 -9.89
C LEU A 571 4.06 -10.34 -9.17
N ALA A 572 5.27 -9.86 -9.52
CA ALA A 572 6.51 -10.35 -8.92
C ALA A 572 6.64 -10.01 -7.44
N GLN A 573 6.07 -8.90 -6.95
CA GLN A 573 6.09 -8.52 -5.53
C GLN A 573 4.94 -9.16 -4.74
N ASN A 574 3.80 -9.42 -5.38
CA ASN A 574 2.57 -9.87 -4.74
C ASN A 574 2.28 -11.38 -4.93
N SER A 575 3.29 -12.17 -5.30
CA SER A 575 3.18 -13.64 -5.39
C SER A 575 4.09 -14.34 -4.37
N PRO A 576 3.98 -14.04 -3.06
CA PRO A 576 4.85 -14.63 -2.05
C PRO A 576 4.74 -16.14 -2.01
N VAL A 577 5.86 -16.80 -1.74
CA VAL A 577 5.86 -18.19 -1.27
C VAL A 577 5.05 -18.23 0.03
N PRO A 578 4.00 -19.07 0.14
CA PRO A 578 3.18 -19.19 1.34
C PRO A 578 4.02 -19.42 2.59
N ALA A 579 3.66 -18.78 3.71
CA ALA A 579 4.43 -18.86 4.95
C ALA A 579 4.52 -20.30 5.51
N ASP A 580 3.48 -21.09 5.28
CA ASP A 580 3.35 -22.49 5.69
C ASP A 580 3.92 -23.49 4.69
N MET A 581 4.54 -23.04 3.58
CA MET A 581 5.20 -23.94 2.64
C MET A 581 6.35 -24.68 3.33
N PRO A 582 6.42 -26.02 3.22
CA PRO A 582 7.51 -26.78 3.82
C PRO A 582 8.84 -26.49 3.13
N LEU A 583 9.92 -26.64 3.88
CA LEU A 583 11.28 -26.62 3.34
C LEU A 583 11.60 -27.98 2.71
N SER A 584 12.42 -27.98 1.66
CA SER A 584 12.94 -29.21 1.08
C SER A 584 13.74 -30.02 2.10
N GLU A 585 13.63 -31.36 2.02
CA GLU A 585 14.45 -32.28 2.81
C GLU A 585 15.90 -32.36 2.31
N GLY A 586 16.23 -31.72 1.18
CA GLY A 586 17.58 -31.68 0.62
C GLY A 586 18.05 -33.00 -0.01
N LYS A 587 17.13 -33.93 -0.30
CA LYS A 587 17.44 -35.21 -0.95
C LYS A 587 17.75 -35.00 -2.42
N ASP A 588 18.93 -35.44 -2.85
CA ASP A 588 19.41 -35.24 -4.22
C ASP A 588 18.59 -36.02 -5.25
N ALA A 589 18.41 -35.40 -6.42
CA ALA A 589 17.92 -36.03 -7.64
C ALA A 589 18.84 -35.67 -8.83
N ALA A 590 18.66 -36.34 -9.96
CA ALA A 590 19.45 -36.08 -11.15
C ALA A 590 19.21 -34.63 -11.65
N MET A 591 20.25 -34.06 -12.26
CA MET A 591 20.22 -32.77 -12.96
C MET A 591 20.60 -33.01 -14.42
N LEU A 592 20.41 -32.00 -15.27
CA LEU A 592 20.92 -32.07 -16.63
C LEU A 592 22.44 -32.29 -16.64
N PRO A 593 22.98 -33.07 -17.59
CA PRO A 593 24.41 -33.31 -17.69
C PRO A 593 25.21 -32.00 -17.75
N GLY A 594 26.27 -31.90 -16.94
CA GLY A 594 27.14 -30.73 -16.91
C GLY A 594 26.56 -29.49 -16.24
N GLN A 595 25.41 -29.59 -15.55
CA GLN A 595 24.81 -28.47 -14.83
C GLN A 595 25.78 -27.89 -13.79
N LYS A 596 26.06 -26.59 -13.91
CA LYS A 596 26.88 -25.83 -12.96
C LYS A 596 26.02 -25.11 -11.92
N SER A 597 26.65 -24.65 -10.85
CA SER A 597 26.05 -23.78 -9.82
C SER A 597 26.46 -22.33 -10.02
N MET A 598 25.61 -21.39 -9.62
CA MET A 598 25.98 -19.97 -9.46
C MET A 598 27.04 -19.71 -8.36
N GLY A 599 27.35 -20.72 -7.55
CA GLY A 599 28.40 -20.67 -6.52
C GLY A 599 27.98 -21.26 -5.17
N GLY A 600 26.69 -21.49 -4.92
CA GLY A 600 26.16 -22.12 -3.71
C GLY A 600 25.59 -23.54 -3.91
N GLY A 601 24.88 -24.04 -2.89
CA GLY A 601 24.23 -25.35 -2.90
C GLY A 601 22.74 -25.32 -3.30
N LYS A 602 22.01 -26.39 -2.98
CA LYS A 602 20.58 -26.56 -3.31
C LYS A 602 19.62 -26.10 -2.19
N THR A 603 20.10 -25.96 -0.96
CA THR A 603 19.31 -25.57 0.23
C THR A 603 20.10 -24.59 1.10
N ILE A 604 20.48 -23.43 0.52
CA ILE A 604 21.46 -22.51 1.12
C ILE A 604 20.93 -21.86 2.41
N THR A 605 19.63 -21.57 2.47
CA THR A 605 18.99 -20.95 3.62
C THR A 605 17.61 -21.51 3.87
N LYS A 606 17.20 -21.46 5.14
CA LYS A 606 15.85 -21.81 5.61
C LYS A 606 14.91 -20.62 5.62
N VAL A 607 15.42 -19.41 5.44
CA VAL A 607 14.62 -18.19 5.33
C VAL A 607 14.06 -18.12 3.91
N GLY A 608 12.74 -18.06 3.77
CA GLY A 608 12.11 -18.12 2.45
C GLY A 608 10.59 -18.04 2.47
N PRO A 609 9.88 -19.09 2.92
CA PRO A 609 8.43 -19.07 3.08
C PRO A 609 7.97 -17.84 3.84
N GLY A 610 6.99 -17.11 3.29
CA GLY A 610 6.46 -15.84 3.85
C GLY A 610 7.32 -14.60 3.55
N PHE A 611 8.57 -14.78 3.11
CA PHE A 611 9.54 -13.70 2.88
C PHE A 611 10.12 -13.68 1.47
N TYR A 612 9.62 -14.47 0.51
CA TYR A 612 10.25 -14.61 -0.80
C TYR A 612 9.25 -14.58 -1.94
N SER A 613 9.57 -13.86 -3.02
CA SER A 613 8.76 -13.81 -4.24
C SER A 613 9.63 -13.41 -5.44
N PHE A 614 9.62 -14.18 -6.52
CA PHE A 614 10.30 -13.84 -7.78
C PHE A 614 11.74 -13.30 -7.60
N ASN A 615 12.52 -14.04 -6.82
CA ASN A 615 13.87 -13.72 -6.40
C ASN A 615 14.09 -12.50 -5.49
N TRP A 616 13.02 -11.79 -5.11
CA TRP A 616 13.02 -10.75 -4.10
C TRP A 616 12.78 -11.32 -2.69
N TRP A 617 13.43 -10.71 -1.71
CA TRP A 617 13.11 -10.88 -0.29
C TRP A 617 12.06 -9.85 0.10
N LEU A 618 10.88 -10.31 0.51
CA LEU A 618 9.77 -9.46 0.94
C LEU A 618 9.82 -9.23 2.45
N ASN A 619 9.37 -8.06 2.91
CA ASN A 619 9.09 -7.81 4.32
C ASN A 619 7.73 -8.39 4.78
N GLY A 620 7.45 -9.61 4.31
CA GLY A 620 6.24 -10.37 4.65
C GLY A 620 6.27 -10.91 6.08
N ARG A 621 5.47 -11.93 6.36
CA ARG A 621 5.38 -12.56 7.69
C ARG A 621 5.60 -14.06 7.60
N ASP A 622 6.28 -14.64 8.58
CA ASP A 622 6.33 -16.09 8.77
C ASP A 622 5.04 -16.63 9.43
N VAL A 623 4.99 -17.95 9.66
CA VAL A 623 3.87 -18.63 10.35
C VAL A 623 3.63 -18.14 11.78
N HIS A 624 4.60 -17.45 12.39
CA HIS A 624 4.48 -16.86 13.71
C HIS A 624 4.12 -15.37 13.65
N GLY A 625 3.83 -14.84 12.47
CA GLY A 625 3.49 -13.43 12.26
C GLY A 625 4.68 -12.49 12.30
N ARG A 626 5.93 -12.97 12.36
CA ARG A 626 7.14 -12.12 12.45
C ARG A 626 7.55 -11.60 11.09
N ARG A 627 7.94 -10.33 11.01
CA ARG A 627 8.47 -9.71 9.78
C ARG A 627 9.97 -9.92 9.61
N LEU A 628 10.43 -9.98 8.37
CA LEU A 628 11.85 -10.10 8.04
C LEU A 628 12.67 -8.90 8.56
N PHE A 629 12.14 -7.70 8.35
CA PHE A 629 12.64 -6.44 8.90
C PHE A 629 11.55 -5.82 9.79
N ARG A 630 11.73 -5.93 11.11
CA ARG A 630 10.69 -5.58 12.09
C ARG A 630 10.22 -4.13 11.98
N ASP A 631 11.15 -3.21 11.79
CA ASP A 631 10.90 -1.76 11.84
C ASP A 631 10.54 -1.17 10.46
N LEU A 632 10.52 -1.97 9.40
CA LEU A 632 10.13 -1.52 8.07
C LEU A 632 8.63 -1.74 7.80
N PRO A 633 8.01 -0.90 6.95
CA PRO A 633 6.68 -1.15 6.43
C PRO A 633 6.55 -2.49 5.68
N ALA A 634 5.31 -2.99 5.57
CA ALA A 634 5.01 -4.27 4.92
C ALA A 634 5.36 -4.32 3.42
N ASP A 635 5.39 -3.16 2.76
CA ASP A 635 5.71 -3.04 1.35
C ASP A 635 7.21 -2.97 1.05
N ALA A 636 8.07 -3.03 2.09
CA ALA A 636 9.51 -3.07 1.90
C ALA A 636 9.96 -4.42 1.29
N PHE A 637 10.96 -4.39 0.43
CA PHE A 637 11.56 -5.58 -0.15
C PHE A 637 13.04 -5.35 -0.49
N ALA A 638 13.78 -6.44 -0.66
CA ALA A 638 15.23 -6.40 -0.75
C ALA A 638 15.82 -7.44 -1.71
N ALA A 639 16.99 -7.12 -2.24
CA ALA A 639 17.92 -8.05 -2.85
C ALA A 639 19.12 -8.20 -1.91
N SER A 640 19.41 -9.43 -1.48
CA SER A 640 20.47 -9.73 -0.51
C SER A 640 21.46 -10.77 -1.05
N GLY A 641 22.75 -10.49 -0.88
CA GLY A 641 23.86 -11.38 -1.25
C GLY A 641 24.81 -11.62 -0.08
N HIS A 642 25.22 -12.88 0.10
CA HIS A 642 26.11 -13.34 1.20
C HIS A 642 25.68 -12.84 2.59
N GLY A 643 24.46 -13.19 3.02
CA GLY A 643 23.98 -12.84 4.36
C GLY A 643 23.80 -11.33 4.60
N GLY A 644 23.69 -10.53 3.53
CA GLY A 644 23.46 -9.08 3.61
C GLY A 644 24.67 -8.20 3.34
N GLU A 645 25.82 -8.77 2.97
CA GLU A 645 27.01 -8.00 2.57
C GLU A 645 26.76 -7.11 1.35
N LYS A 646 25.89 -7.56 0.43
CA LYS A 646 25.46 -6.83 -0.76
C LYS A 646 23.96 -6.69 -0.64
N MET A 647 23.50 -5.46 -0.46
CA MET A 647 22.09 -5.18 -0.23
C MET A 647 21.60 -4.11 -1.18
N LEU A 648 20.41 -4.33 -1.72
CA LEU A 648 19.51 -3.28 -2.19
C LEU A 648 18.23 -3.44 -1.37
N LEU A 649 17.91 -2.47 -0.53
CA LEU A 649 16.69 -2.45 0.28
C LEU A 649 15.82 -1.28 -0.18
N ILE A 650 14.55 -1.56 -0.49
CA ILE A 650 13.61 -0.62 -1.09
C ILE A 650 12.39 -0.49 -0.15
N VAL A 651 11.95 0.74 0.10
CA VAL A 651 10.76 1.04 0.90
C VAL A 651 9.83 1.96 0.07
N PRO A 652 8.93 1.39 -0.76
CA PRO A 652 8.11 2.15 -1.69
C PRO A 652 7.25 3.23 -1.03
N SER A 653 6.58 2.91 0.08
CA SER A 653 5.75 3.82 0.88
C SER A 653 6.51 5.03 1.43
N ARG A 654 7.85 5.00 1.39
CA ARG A 654 8.73 6.08 1.82
C ARG A 654 9.55 6.70 0.69
N ASP A 655 9.36 6.22 -0.55
CA ASP A 655 10.05 6.64 -1.77
C ASP A 655 11.58 6.72 -1.58
N VAL A 656 12.13 5.66 -0.99
CA VAL A 656 13.53 5.57 -0.61
C VAL A 656 14.07 4.17 -0.87
N LEU A 657 15.35 4.11 -1.22
CA LEU A 657 16.13 2.88 -1.23
C LEU A 657 17.53 3.14 -0.68
N VAL A 658 18.14 2.08 -0.18
CA VAL A 658 19.55 2.05 0.20
C VAL A 658 20.24 0.88 -0.49
N VAL A 659 21.45 1.13 -0.96
CA VAL A 659 22.34 0.13 -1.54
C VAL A 659 23.66 0.14 -0.78
N TRP A 660 24.18 -1.03 -0.44
CA TRP A 660 25.52 -1.12 0.15
C TRP A 660 26.28 -2.37 -0.29
N ARG A 661 27.60 -2.28 -0.13
CA ARG A 661 28.56 -3.38 -0.19
C ARG A 661 29.50 -3.27 1.00
N THR A 662 29.55 -4.33 1.80
CA THR A 662 30.33 -4.38 3.03
C THR A 662 30.83 -5.80 3.34
N ARG A 663 31.70 -5.91 4.35
CA ARG A 663 32.05 -7.18 5.01
C ARG A 663 31.47 -7.29 6.43
N GLU A 664 30.86 -6.21 6.93
CA GLU A 664 30.44 -6.09 8.32
C GLU A 664 29.04 -6.65 8.61
N VAL A 665 28.20 -6.79 7.58
CA VAL A 665 26.80 -7.24 7.71
C VAL A 665 26.67 -8.62 7.07
N ARG A 666 26.38 -9.65 7.89
CA ARG A 666 26.31 -11.06 7.49
C ARG A 666 25.18 -11.85 8.18
N ASP A 667 24.27 -11.14 8.84
CA ASP A 667 23.24 -11.70 9.72
C ASP A 667 21.82 -11.60 9.15
N PHE A 668 21.69 -11.42 7.82
CA PHE A 668 20.39 -11.33 7.15
C PHE A 668 19.45 -12.47 7.52
N ASP A 669 19.92 -13.72 7.48
CA ASP A 669 19.11 -14.91 7.75
C ASP A 669 18.57 -14.98 9.19
N ALA A 670 19.19 -14.25 10.13
CA ALA A 670 18.70 -14.17 11.51
C ALA A 670 17.64 -13.07 11.69
N SER A 671 17.41 -12.20 10.70
CA SER A 671 16.66 -10.94 10.87
C SER A 671 15.19 -11.13 11.27
N ALA A 672 14.52 -12.18 10.81
CA ALA A 672 13.14 -12.46 11.22
C ALA A 672 13.04 -12.91 12.69
N ALA A 673 14.07 -13.59 13.20
CA ALA A 673 14.10 -14.11 14.56
C ALA A 673 14.71 -13.14 15.57
N ASP A 674 15.64 -12.29 15.13
CA ASP A 674 16.35 -11.33 15.97
C ASP A 674 16.23 -9.89 15.41
N PRO A 675 15.46 -9.01 16.08
CA PRO A 675 15.34 -7.60 15.67
C PRO A 675 16.61 -6.77 15.96
N ASN A 676 17.64 -7.35 16.56
CA ASN A 676 18.91 -6.67 16.87
C ASN A 676 20.05 -7.01 15.91
N THR A 677 19.80 -7.81 14.87
CA THR A 677 20.76 -7.99 13.77
C THR A 677 21.23 -6.65 13.21
N LYS A 678 22.46 -6.58 12.71
CA LYS A 678 22.97 -5.41 12.00
C LYS A 678 22.07 -5.06 10.82
N CYS A 679 21.51 -6.05 10.11
CA CYS A 679 20.47 -5.83 9.10
C CYS A 679 19.24 -5.07 9.64
N ASN A 680 18.61 -5.53 10.73
CA ASN A 680 17.46 -4.84 11.32
C ASN A 680 17.83 -3.46 11.89
N ARG A 681 19.00 -3.32 12.51
CA ARG A 681 19.48 -2.03 13.02
C ARG A 681 19.71 -1.03 11.88
N ALA A 682 20.25 -1.46 10.74
CA ALA A 682 20.41 -0.62 9.56
C ALA A 682 19.05 -0.19 9.01
N ALA A 683 18.09 -1.11 8.92
CA ALA A 683 16.71 -0.81 8.54
C ALA A 683 16.04 0.20 9.50
N ARG A 684 16.25 0.05 10.82
CA ARG A 684 15.77 0.98 11.84
C ARG A 684 16.37 2.37 11.70
N LEU A 685 17.68 2.47 11.45
CA LEU A 685 18.36 3.76 11.23
C LEU A 685 17.87 4.45 9.96
N LEU A 686 17.65 3.68 8.88
CA LEU A 686 17.04 4.20 7.66
C LEU A 686 15.66 4.80 7.94
N MET A 687 14.80 4.06 8.66
CA MET A 687 13.47 4.57 9.04
C MET A 687 13.54 5.77 9.97
N ALA A 688 14.44 5.77 10.96
CA ALA A 688 14.66 6.89 11.86
C ALA A 688 15.06 8.17 11.10
N ALA A 689 15.85 8.02 10.03
CA ALA A 689 16.21 9.15 9.18
C ALA A 689 15.02 9.83 8.50
N MET A 690 13.86 9.18 8.41
CA MET A 690 12.65 9.71 7.76
C MET A 690 11.63 10.29 8.74
N GLN A 691 11.97 10.37 10.03
CA GLN A 691 11.05 10.73 11.09
C GLN A 691 11.05 12.22 11.47
N ARG A 692 11.72 13.06 10.68
CA ARG A 692 11.68 14.53 10.83
C ARG A 692 10.31 15.10 10.52
#